data_AF-A0A1H1WE78-F1
#
_entry.id   AF-A0A1H1WE78-F1
#
_cell.length_a   1.000
_cell.length_b   1.000
_cell.length_c   1.000
_cell.angle_alpha   90.00
_cell.angle_beta   90.00
_cell.angle_gamma   90.00
#
_symmetry.space_group_name_H-M   'P 1'
#
loop_
_entity.id
_entity.type
_entity.pdbx_description
1 polymer ?
#
loop_
_entity_poly.entity_id
_entity_poly.type
_entity_poly.pdbx_seq_one_letter_code
_entity_poly.pdbx_strand_id
1 'polypeptide(L)'
;MTSQPPQSTLDAEPGDELRPHPDLPHTAVPDAELERERKWTLPKILLWGAIALLGGVAWTMIAIIRGETVNAMWFVFAAVCSYLIGYRFYAKVIERYIARPDDRRATPAETRADGKDYHATDRRVLFGHHFAAIAGAGPLVGPVLAAQMGYLPGTVWIIVGVILAGAVQDYLVLFFSMRRGGRTIGQMARDELGKIGGTAAIVASLLIMLIIIAILALVVVNALGESPWGVFSVSMTIPIALLMGVYLRYIRPGRITEVSIIGFVLLIAAIVAGGWVASTPWGAEMFHLDRTTIALGLIVYGFIAAVLPVWLLLAPRDYLSTFMKIGVIVMLAGAIVLVRPEISVPAFSEFAGGELGPVFSGSLFPFLFVTIACGALSGFHALIASGTTPKLIEKERQTRFIGYGGMLMESFVAIMALVAAISLDRGIYFAMNSSAAATGGTIEGAVAFVNSLGLTGVNLTPDMLSSTAAAVGEESIVSRTGGAPTLALGLAHIMQQAFGGAAMAGFWYHFAIMFEALFILTAVDAGTRVARFMLQDSIGNVIPKFKDTGWRPGVWITTAIMVAGWGYILILGVTDPLGGINTFFPLFGIANQLLAVIALAVVLAIVAKRGRSYFTWLWIIALPLGFAAVVTITASMFKIFSPVPQVGYWANHMAFRNALEAGETSFGTAGTVEAMEAVVRNTAVQGTLSIIFVTLAIVVLITSLITTARALRNGGGENHEDAPVASRRFAPAGVFATKAEKALEREWAELPAERQPETARH
;
A
#
# COMPACT_ATOMS: atom_id res chain seq x y z
N MET A 1 -29.17 -60.97 -13.38
CA MET A 1 -29.66 -59.58 -13.34
C MET A 1 -28.56 -58.74 -12.73
N THR A 2 -27.76 -58.12 -13.59
CA THR A 2 -26.59 -57.30 -13.29
C THR A 2 -27.00 -55.83 -13.33
N SER A 3 -26.91 -55.14 -12.20
CA SER A 3 -27.15 -53.69 -12.10
C SER A 3 -25.88 -52.93 -12.45
N GLN A 4 -25.90 -52.21 -13.57
CA GLN A 4 -24.84 -51.28 -13.96
C GLN A 4 -24.79 -50.09 -12.99
N PRO A 5 -23.59 -49.57 -12.65
CA PRO A 5 -23.45 -48.27 -11.99
C PRO A 5 -23.72 -47.13 -13.00
N PRO A 6 -24.23 -45.97 -12.55
CA PRO A 6 -24.54 -44.85 -13.43
C PRO A 6 -23.25 -44.30 -14.06
N GLN A 7 -23.33 -44.12 -15.38
CA GLN A 7 -22.26 -43.67 -16.26
C GLN A 7 -21.69 -42.31 -15.83
N SER A 8 -20.36 -42.22 -15.92
CA SER A 8 -19.57 -41.01 -15.87
C SER A 8 -20.00 -40.03 -16.98
N THR A 9 -20.46 -38.84 -16.61
CA THR A 9 -20.56 -37.69 -17.53
C THR A 9 -19.18 -37.09 -17.72
N LEU A 10 -18.36 -37.77 -18.52
CA LEU A 10 -17.18 -37.22 -19.17
C LEU A 10 -17.60 -36.89 -20.60
N ASP A 11 -18.24 -35.74 -20.78
CA ASP A 11 -18.46 -35.05 -22.06
C ASP A 11 -19.09 -33.68 -21.74
N ALA A 12 -18.27 -32.71 -21.34
CA ALA A 12 -18.69 -31.32 -21.17
C ALA A 12 -18.01 -30.46 -22.24
N GLU A 13 -18.77 -30.11 -23.28
CA GLU A 13 -18.43 -29.06 -24.24
C GLU A 13 -18.40 -27.67 -23.56
N PRO A 14 -17.72 -26.65 -24.14
CA PRO A 14 -17.58 -25.34 -23.52
C PRO A 14 -18.89 -24.55 -23.59
N GLY A 15 -19.76 -24.76 -22.60
CA GLY A 15 -21.08 -24.13 -22.55
C GLY A 15 -22.00 -24.65 -21.46
N ASP A 16 -21.48 -25.09 -20.31
CA ASP A 16 -22.31 -25.37 -19.13
C ASP A 16 -22.93 -24.04 -18.66
N GLU A 17 -24.14 -23.75 -19.14
CA GLU A 17 -24.88 -22.56 -18.77
C GLU A 17 -25.02 -22.51 -17.25
N LEU A 18 -24.46 -21.48 -16.62
CA LEU A 18 -24.80 -21.09 -15.26
C LEU A 18 -26.28 -20.68 -15.24
N ARG A 19 -27.16 -21.68 -15.22
CA ARG A 19 -28.60 -21.48 -15.28
C ARG A 19 -29.05 -20.81 -13.98
N PRO A 20 -29.85 -19.73 -14.07
CA PRO A 20 -30.45 -19.12 -12.90
C PRO A 20 -31.23 -20.17 -12.11
N HIS A 21 -31.20 -20.08 -10.79
CA HIS A 21 -32.09 -20.89 -9.97
C HIS A 21 -33.54 -20.53 -10.33
N PRO A 22 -34.42 -21.49 -10.68
CA PRO A 22 -35.74 -21.21 -11.24
C PRO A 22 -36.63 -20.37 -10.31
N ASP A 23 -36.39 -20.46 -8.99
CA ASP A 23 -37.15 -19.75 -7.96
C ASP A 23 -36.54 -18.42 -7.49
N LEU A 24 -35.44 -17.97 -8.09
CA LEU A 24 -34.75 -16.73 -7.72
C LEU A 24 -34.76 -15.71 -8.88
N PRO A 25 -34.80 -14.39 -8.59
CA PRO A 25 -34.64 -13.37 -9.61
C PRO A 25 -33.24 -13.45 -10.24
N HIS A 26 -33.04 -12.72 -11.33
CA HIS A 26 -31.76 -12.72 -12.02
C HIS A 26 -30.62 -12.26 -11.08
N THR A 27 -29.52 -12.99 -11.12
CA THR A 27 -28.32 -12.75 -10.28
C THR A 27 -27.32 -11.81 -10.95
N ALA A 28 -27.60 -11.40 -12.18
CA ALA A 28 -26.81 -10.50 -13.00
C ALA A 28 -27.74 -9.61 -13.85
N VAL A 29 -27.29 -8.39 -14.15
CA VAL A 29 -27.97 -7.50 -15.10
C VAL A 29 -27.95 -8.14 -16.49
N PRO A 30 -29.08 -8.21 -17.22
CA PRO A 30 -29.12 -8.75 -18.58
C PRO A 30 -28.14 -8.03 -19.52
N ASP A 31 -27.47 -8.79 -20.40
CA ASP A 31 -26.44 -8.25 -21.30
C ASP A 31 -26.96 -7.12 -22.20
N ALA A 32 -28.20 -7.23 -22.67
CA ALA A 32 -28.84 -6.19 -23.49
C ALA A 32 -28.98 -4.84 -22.75
N GLU A 33 -29.24 -4.85 -21.44
CA GLU A 33 -29.30 -3.63 -20.63
C GLU A 33 -27.90 -3.06 -20.40
N LEU A 34 -26.91 -3.92 -20.14
CA LEU A 34 -25.51 -3.50 -20.05
C LEU A 34 -25.04 -2.84 -21.35
N GLU A 35 -25.43 -3.36 -22.51
CA GLU A 35 -25.14 -2.74 -23.81
C GLU A 35 -25.84 -1.40 -24.00
N ARG A 36 -27.09 -1.27 -23.56
CA ARG A 36 -27.82 0.00 -23.61
C ARG A 36 -27.15 1.06 -22.75
N GLU A 37 -26.71 0.72 -21.54
CA GLU A 37 -26.00 1.63 -20.64
C GLU A 37 -24.62 2.07 -21.18
N ARG A 38 -23.98 1.20 -21.98
CA ARG A 38 -22.69 1.48 -22.65
C ARG A 38 -22.80 2.52 -23.78
N LYS A 39 -23.99 2.85 -24.28
CA LYS A 39 -24.17 3.83 -25.35
C LYS A 39 -23.69 5.23 -24.92
N TRP A 40 -22.91 5.85 -25.82
CA TRP A 40 -22.40 7.21 -25.66
C TRP A 40 -23.49 8.21 -26.07
N THR A 41 -23.84 9.08 -25.14
CA THR A 41 -24.73 10.22 -25.39
C THR A 41 -23.90 11.49 -25.55
N LEU A 42 -24.40 12.49 -26.26
CA LEU A 42 -23.68 13.77 -26.44
C LEU A 42 -23.23 14.40 -25.09
N PRO A 43 -24.06 14.45 -24.02
CA PRO A 43 -23.60 14.94 -22.72
C PRO A 43 -22.45 14.12 -22.12
N LYS A 44 -22.45 12.79 -22.28
CA LYS A 44 -21.33 11.94 -21.84
C LYS A 44 -20.07 12.27 -22.63
N ILE A 45 -20.18 12.43 -23.95
CA ILE A 45 -19.04 12.77 -24.81
C ILE A 45 -18.45 14.12 -24.41
N LEU A 46 -19.29 15.14 -24.26
CA LEU A 46 -18.86 16.49 -23.84
C LEU A 46 -18.20 16.47 -22.44
N LEU A 47 -18.77 15.74 -21.48
CA LEU A 47 -18.20 15.59 -20.15
C LEU A 47 -16.80 14.96 -20.20
N TRP A 48 -16.65 13.84 -20.91
CA TRP A 48 -15.35 13.16 -21.05
C TRP A 48 -14.36 13.98 -21.87
N GLY A 49 -14.83 14.75 -22.86
CA GLY A 49 -14.02 15.73 -23.59
C GLY A 49 -13.49 16.85 -22.69
N ALA A 50 -14.33 17.39 -21.82
CA ALA A 50 -13.94 18.41 -20.84
C ALA A 50 -12.93 17.87 -19.82
N ILE A 51 -13.13 16.65 -19.30
CA ILE A 51 -12.18 15.99 -18.39
C ILE A 51 -10.83 15.78 -19.09
N ALA A 52 -10.83 15.32 -20.35
CA ALA A 52 -9.61 15.12 -21.11
C ALA A 52 -8.88 16.45 -21.39
N LEU A 53 -9.61 17.50 -21.73
CA LEU A 53 -9.04 18.83 -21.94
C LEU A 53 -8.43 19.40 -20.66
N LEU A 54 -9.14 19.32 -19.53
CA LEU A 54 -8.64 19.76 -18.23
C LEU A 54 -7.38 18.99 -17.83
N GLY A 55 -7.36 17.67 -18.03
CA GLY A 55 -6.16 16.85 -17.79
C GLY A 55 -5.00 17.25 -18.70
N GLY A 56 -5.26 17.52 -19.98
CA GLY A 56 -4.24 17.98 -20.93
C GLY A 56 -3.65 19.34 -20.57
N VAL A 57 -4.49 20.29 -20.15
CA VAL A 57 -4.04 21.59 -19.63
C VAL A 57 -3.20 21.41 -18.37
N ALA A 58 -3.69 20.62 -17.40
CA ALA A 58 -2.97 20.37 -16.16
C ALA A 58 -1.57 19.77 -16.40
N TRP A 59 -1.47 18.76 -17.27
CA TRP A 59 -0.17 18.21 -17.67
C TRP A 59 0.72 19.23 -18.39
N THR A 60 0.15 20.09 -19.22
CA THR A 60 0.90 21.16 -19.91
C THR A 60 1.50 22.14 -18.91
N MET A 61 0.72 22.57 -17.91
CA MET A 61 1.17 23.47 -16.85
C MET A 61 2.32 22.85 -16.03
N ILE A 62 2.22 21.56 -15.69
CA ILE A 62 3.23 20.86 -14.88
C ILE A 62 4.50 20.55 -15.70
N ALA A 63 4.32 20.01 -16.91
CA ALA A 63 5.39 19.35 -17.65
C ALA A 63 6.03 20.20 -18.74
N ILE A 64 5.37 21.25 -19.25
CA ILE A 64 5.88 22.03 -20.40
C ILE A 64 6.22 23.46 -19.99
N ILE A 65 5.33 24.13 -19.26
CA ILE A 65 5.55 25.52 -18.87
C ILE A 65 6.74 25.58 -17.89
N ARG A 66 7.68 26.50 -18.16
CA ARG A 66 8.90 26.74 -17.39
C ARG A 66 9.06 28.24 -17.18
N GLY A 67 9.51 28.65 -15.99
CA GLY A 67 9.78 30.05 -15.66
C GLY A 67 8.65 30.79 -14.95
N GLU A 68 7.46 30.20 -14.81
CA GLU A 68 6.35 30.69 -13.98
C GLU A 68 6.16 29.80 -12.74
N THR A 69 5.59 30.34 -11.66
CA THR A 69 5.27 29.59 -10.44
C THR A 69 4.19 28.56 -10.75
N VAL A 70 4.52 27.27 -10.64
CA VAL A 70 3.55 26.20 -10.86
C VAL A 70 2.69 26.07 -9.61
N ASN A 71 1.37 26.09 -9.79
CA ASN A 71 0.45 25.93 -8.69
C ASN A 71 0.18 24.45 -8.34
N ALA A 72 0.11 24.15 -7.04
CA ALA A 72 -0.22 22.82 -6.52
C ALA A 72 -1.57 22.26 -7.04
N MET A 73 -2.55 23.11 -7.38
CA MET A 73 -3.85 22.67 -7.91
C MET A 73 -3.72 21.84 -9.21
N TRP A 74 -2.70 22.12 -10.03
CA TRP A 74 -2.53 21.42 -11.31
C TRP A 74 -2.21 19.94 -11.10
N PHE A 75 -1.46 19.59 -10.05
CA PHE A 75 -1.16 18.20 -9.70
C PHE A 75 -2.44 17.43 -9.35
N VAL A 76 -3.35 18.07 -8.60
CA VAL A 76 -4.67 17.51 -8.26
C VAL A 76 -5.48 17.23 -9.53
N PHE A 77 -5.58 18.21 -10.44
CA PHE A 77 -6.34 18.03 -11.68
C PHE A 77 -5.71 17.01 -12.63
N ALA A 78 -4.38 17.02 -12.77
CA ALA A 78 -3.66 16.04 -13.58
C ALA A 78 -3.94 14.62 -13.08
N ALA A 79 -3.84 14.38 -11.76
CA ALA A 79 -4.12 13.09 -11.13
C ALA A 79 -5.58 12.67 -11.35
N VAL A 80 -6.55 13.48 -10.90
CA VAL A 80 -7.98 13.14 -10.97
C VAL A 80 -8.43 12.88 -12.41
N CYS A 81 -8.07 13.75 -13.37
CA CYS A 81 -8.48 13.55 -14.76
C CYS A 81 -7.86 12.27 -15.35
N SER A 82 -6.58 12.01 -15.07
CA SER A 82 -5.88 10.83 -15.59
C SER A 82 -6.46 9.54 -14.99
N TYR A 83 -6.78 9.52 -13.69
CA TYR A 83 -7.40 8.38 -13.01
C TYR A 83 -8.82 8.10 -13.52
N LEU A 84 -9.63 9.14 -13.73
CA LEU A 84 -10.96 8.98 -14.31
C LEU A 84 -10.88 8.36 -15.72
N ILE A 85 -9.94 8.82 -16.55
CA ILE A 85 -9.71 8.27 -17.89
C ILE A 85 -9.22 6.81 -17.80
N GLY A 86 -8.19 6.54 -16.99
CA GLY A 86 -7.65 5.19 -16.78
C GLY A 86 -8.73 4.20 -16.32
N TYR A 87 -9.51 4.56 -15.30
CA TYR A 87 -10.60 3.75 -14.79
C TYR A 87 -11.73 3.53 -15.80
N ARG A 88 -12.07 4.56 -16.59
CA ARG A 88 -13.20 4.50 -17.53
C ARG A 88 -12.89 3.71 -18.79
N PHE A 89 -11.69 3.85 -19.32
CA PHE A 89 -11.30 3.29 -20.62
C PHE A 89 -10.39 2.09 -20.44
N TYR A 90 -9.24 2.25 -19.80
CA TYR A 90 -8.23 1.18 -19.71
C TYR A 90 -8.69 0.02 -18.82
N ALA A 91 -9.22 0.29 -17.62
CA ALA A 91 -9.72 -0.77 -16.74
C ALA A 91 -10.86 -1.60 -17.38
N LYS A 92 -11.67 -0.99 -18.27
CA LYS A 92 -12.70 -1.71 -19.02
C LYS A 92 -12.15 -2.59 -20.14
N VAL A 93 -11.04 -2.19 -20.76
CA VAL A 93 -10.32 -3.05 -21.73
C VAL A 93 -9.83 -4.30 -21.01
N ILE A 94 -9.23 -4.14 -19.82
CA ILE A 94 -8.76 -5.25 -18.99
C ILE A 94 -9.94 -6.15 -18.57
N GLU A 95 -11.03 -5.56 -18.09
CA GLU A 95 -12.25 -6.29 -17.72
C GLU A 95 -12.81 -7.10 -18.89
N ARG A 96 -12.90 -6.49 -20.08
CA ARG A 96 -13.51 -7.11 -21.26
C ARG A 96 -12.64 -8.21 -21.87
N TYR A 97 -11.34 -8.03 -21.93
CA TYR A 97 -10.47 -8.92 -22.71
C TYR A 97 -9.68 -9.91 -21.86
N ILE A 98 -9.36 -9.57 -20.60
CA ILE A 98 -8.55 -10.40 -19.70
C ILE A 98 -9.40 -11.03 -18.60
N ALA A 99 -10.03 -10.22 -17.74
CA ALA A 99 -10.75 -10.74 -16.58
C ALA A 99 -12.01 -11.53 -17.01
N ARG A 100 -12.84 -10.94 -17.87
CA ARG A 100 -14.14 -11.49 -18.32
C ARG A 100 -15.00 -11.96 -17.13
N PRO A 101 -15.35 -11.04 -16.21
CA PRO A 101 -16.15 -11.38 -15.04
C PRO A 101 -17.57 -11.82 -15.44
N ASP A 102 -18.14 -12.75 -14.69
CA ASP A 102 -19.50 -13.27 -14.84
C ASP A 102 -20.23 -13.23 -13.50
N ASP A 103 -21.19 -12.31 -13.36
CA ASP A 103 -21.95 -12.13 -12.11
C ASP A 103 -22.94 -13.28 -11.86
N ARG A 104 -23.15 -14.19 -12.82
CA ARG A 104 -23.94 -15.42 -12.63
C ARG A 104 -23.15 -16.49 -11.88
N ARG A 105 -21.82 -16.35 -11.80
CA ARG A 105 -20.94 -17.27 -11.07
C ARG A 105 -20.86 -16.89 -9.59
N ALA A 106 -21.05 -17.87 -8.72
CA ALA A 106 -20.85 -17.73 -7.29
C ALA A 106 -19.36 -17.51 -6.99
N THR A 107 -19.07 -16.56 -6.10
CA THR A 107 -17.71 -16.27 -5.63
C THR A 107 -17.37 -17.16 -4.43
N PRO A 108 -16.09 -17.21 -3.99
CA PRO A 108 -15.70 -17.97 -2.80
C PRO A 108 -16.45 -17.53 -1.54
N ALA A 109 -16.82 -16.25 -1.47
CA ALA A 109 -17.60 -15.68 -0.38
C ALA A 109 -19.01 -16.29 -0.25
N GLU A 110 -19.52 -16.89 -1.34
CA GLU A 110 -20.80 -17.59 -1.39
C GLU A 110 -20.59 -19.11 -1.27
N THR A 111 -19.68 -19.69 -2.05
CA THR A 111 -19.51 -21.16 -2.10
C THR A 111 -18.84 -21.76 -0.87
N ARG A 112 -18.06 -20.95 -0.12
CA ARG A 112 -17.28 -21.39 1.04
C ARG A 112 -17.61 -20.57 2.30
N ALA A 113 -18.79 -19.95 2.36
CA ALA A 113 -19.18 -19.08 3.44
C ALA A 113 -19.04 -19.78 4.81
N ASP A 114 -18.15 -19.26 5.66
CA ASP A 114 -17.85 -19.82 6.99
C ASP A 114 -18.12 -18.81 8.12
N GLY A 115 -18.51 -17.57 7.76
CA GLY A 115 -18.75 -16.47 8.69
C GLY A 115 -17.49 -15.97 9.41
N LYS A 116 -16.30 -16.40 8.99
CA LYS A 116 -15.00 -16.04 9.57
C LYS A 116 -14.04 -15.48 8.53
N ASP A 117 -13.56 -16.32 7.61
CA ASP A 117 -12.58 -15.97 6.59
C ASP A 117 -13.26 -15.75 5.22
N TYR A 118 -14.40 -16.39 4.98
CA TYR A 118 -15.22 -16.27 3.78
C TYR A 118 -16.59 -15.72 4.14
N HIS A 119 -16.83 -14.48 3.72
CA HIS A 119 -18.07 -13.79 4.00
C HIS A 119 -18.36 -12.72 2.97
N ALA A 120 -19.50 -12.82 2.31
CA ALA A 120 -19.92 -11.83 1.32
C ALA A 120 -20.16 -10.47 1.99
N THR A 121 -19.32 -9.50 1.66
CA THR A 121 -19.27 -8.19 2.31
C THR A 121 -19.65 -7.11 1.32
N ASP A 122 -20.49 -6.15 1.72
CA ASP A 122 -20.90 -5.05 0.84
C ASP A 122 -19.67 -4.39 0.20
N ARG A 123 -19.73 -4.22 -1.12
CA ARG A 123 -18.64 -3.67 -1.93
C ARG A 123 -18.04 -2.35 -1.44
N ARG A 124 -18.81 -1.47 -0.77
CA ARG A 124 -18.31 -0.18 -0.28
C ARG A 124 -17.48 -0.38 0.98
N VAL A 125 -17.96 -1.28 1.85
CA VAL A 125 -17.25 -1.70 3.05
C VAL A 125 -15.98 -2.47 2.65
N LEU A 126 -16.08 -3.40 1.70
CA LEU A 126 -14.94 -4.17 1.20
C LEU A 126 -13.92 -3.29 0.46
N PHE A 127 -14.37 -2.30 -0.31
CA PHE A 127 -13.48 -1.27 -0.87
C PHE A 127 -12.73 -0.54 0.23
N GLY A 128 -13.43 -0.14 1.30
CA GLY A 128 -12.84 0.48 2.48
C GLY A 128 -11.76 -0.39 3.13
N HIS A 129 -12.07 -1.66 3.40
CA HIS A 129 -11.10 -2.61 3.98
C HIS A 129 -9.90 -2.85 3.07
N HIS A 130 -10.14 -3.08 1.77
CA HIS A 130 -9.07 -3.30 0.81
C HIS A 130 -8.18 -2.06 0.72
N PHE A 131 -8.77 -0.87 0.52
CA PHE A 131 -8.06 0.40 0.50
C PHE A 131 -7.29 0.65 1.80
N ALA A 132 -7.89 0.42 2.97
CA ALA A 132 -7.24 0.62 4.25
C ALA A 132 -6.05 -0.32 4.46
N ALA A 133 -6.16 -1.57 3.99
CA ALA A 133 -5.10 -2.57 4.08
C ALA A 133 -3.95 -2.27 3.09
N ILE A 134 -4.24 -1.81 1.87
CA ILE A 134 -3.20 -1.56 0.86
C ILE A 134 -2.51 -0.19 1.04
N ALA A 135 -3.24 0.84 1.47
CA ALA A 135 -2.73 2.19 1.69
C ALA A 135 -2.03 2.32 3.05
N GLY A 136 -0.78 1.86 3.11
CA GLY A 136 0.12 1.96 4.28
C GLY A 136 1.03 3.20 4.25
N ALA A 137 2.26 3.06 4.75
CA ALA A 137 3.25 4.16 4.78
C ALA A 137 3.83 4.49 3.40
N GLY A 138 4.03 3.47 2.56
CA GLY A 138 4.69 3.63 1.27
C GLY A 138 4.15 4.76 0.38
N PRO A 139 2.82 4.89 0.13
CA PRO A 139 2.30 5.98 -0.70
C PRO A 139 2.41 7.35 -0.02
N LEU A 140 2.64 7.44 1.28
CA LEU A 140 2.83 8.70 2.00
C LEU A 140 4.32 9.08 2.00
N VAL A 141 5.17 8.16 2.42
CA VAL A 141 6.60 8.37 2.63
C VAL A 141 7.39 8.40 1.32
N GLY A 142 7.13 7.47 0.41
CA GLY A 142 7.89 7.32 -0.84
C GLY A 142 7.92 8.62 -1.67
N PRO A 143 6.77 9.23 -1.98
CA PRO A 143 6.73 10.51 -2.71
C PRO A 143 7.43 11.65 -1.98
N VAL A 144 7.31 11.71 -0.64
CA VAL A 144 7.98 12.74 0.17
C VAL A 144 9.49 12.56 0.10
N LEU A 145 10.02 11.35 0.26
CA LEU A 145 11.47 11.10 0.14
C LEU A 145 11.98 11.37 -1.28
N ALA A 146 11.16 11.07 -2.30
CA ALA A 146 11.48 11.31 -3.70
C ALA A 146 11.42 12.78 -4.12
N ALA A 147 10.78 13.66 -3.33
CA ALA A 147 10.69 15.09 -3.63
C ALA A 147 12.07 15.76 -3.77
N GLN A 148 13.13 15.19 -3.18
CA GLN A 148 14.51 15.65 -3.39
C GLN A 148 14.93 15.67 -4.87
N MET A 149 14.31 14.85 -5.73
CA MET A 149 14.62 14.74 -7.17
C MET A 149 13.81 15.73 -8.05
N GLY A 150 13.02 16.61 -7.44
CA GLY A 150 12.09 17.50 -8.13
C GLY A 150 10.68 16.91 -8.25
N TYR A 151 9.72 17.75 -8.64
CA TYR A 151 8.31 17.34 -8.63
C TYR A 151 7.90 16.47 -9.83
N LEU A 152 8.53 16.65 -11.01
CA LEU A 152 8.01 16.11 -12.26
C LEU A 152 8.20 14.58 -12.40
N PRO A 153 9.41 14.01 -12.14
CA PRO A 153 9.61 12.57 -12.27
C PRO A 153 8.67 11.76 -11.38
N GLY A 154 8.54 12.17 -10.11
CA GLY A 154 7.64 11.53 -9.15
C GLY A 154 6.18 11.62 -9.59
N THR A 155 5.73 12.79 -10.02
CA THR A 155 4.35 12.99 -10.51
C THR A 155 4.02 12.08 -11.70
N VAL A 156 4.93 11.99 -12.69
CA VAL A 156 4.76 11.11 -13.85
C VAL A 156 4.68 9.66 -13.43
N TRP A 157 5.60 9.21 -12.59
CA TRP A 157 5.63 7.80 -12.18
C TRP A 157 4.43 7.42 -11.32
N ILE A 158 4.01 8.25 -10.37
CA ILE A 158 2.82 8.01 -9.55
C ILE A 158 1.58 7.83 -10.45
N ILE A 159 1.33 8.78 -11.36
CA ILE A 159 0.10 8.78 -12.16
C ILE A 159 0.13 7.74 -13.29
N VAL A 160 1.20 7.69 -14.07
CA VAL A 160 1.29 6.79 -15.22
C VAL A 160 1.57 5.36 -14.77
N GLY A 161 2.46 5.20 -13.79
CA GLY A 161 2.81 3.90 -13.21
C GLY A 161 1.60 3.21 -12.58
N VAL A 162 0.75 3.94 -11.85
CA VAL A 162 -0.46 3.32 -11.29
C VAL A 162 -1.43 2.85 -12.37
N ILE A 163 -1.68 3.67 -13.40
CA ILE A 163 -2.68 3.37 -14.42
C ILE A 163 -2.26 2.14 -15.23
N LEU A 164 -0.98 2.06 -15.60
CA LEU A 164 -0.46 1.06 -16.52
C LEU A 164 0.10 -0.19 -15.84
N ALA A 165 0.56 -0.10 -14.59
CA ALA A 165 1.19 -1.20 -13.88
C ALA A 165 0.46 -1.55 -12.57
N GLY A 166 0.43 -0.64 -11.59
CA GLY A 166 -0.07 -0.93 -10.25
C GLY A 166 -1.51 -1.41 -10.23
N ALA A 167 -2.43 -0.63 -10.81
CA ALA A 167 -3.85 -0.96 -10.83
C ALA A 167 -4.15 -2.19 -11.70
N VAL A 168 -3.33 -2.45 -12.73
CA VAL A 168 -3.41 -3.68 -13.53
C VAL A 168 -3.06 -4.90 -12.69
N GLN A 169 -1.94 -4.86 -11.98
CA GLN A 169 -1.52 -5.95 -11.11
C GLN A 169 -2.57 -6.23 -10.05
N ASP A 170 -2.97 -5.20 -9.29
CA ASP A 170 -3.86 -5.36 -8.15
C ASP A 170 -5.21 -5.94 -8.57
N TYR A 171 -5.80 -5.42 -9.66
CA TYR A 171 -7.03 -5.93 -10.22
C TYR A 171 -6.92 -7.40 -10.68
N LEU A 172 -5.87 -7.74 -11.43
CA LEU A 172 -5.73 -9.08 -11.99
C LEU A 172 -5.38 -10.12 -10.91
N VAL A 173 -4.52 -9.78 -9.95
CA VAL A 173 -4.21 -10.67 -8.82
C VAL A 173 -5.49 -10.92 -8.01
N LEU A 174 -6.27 -9.88 -7.71
CA LEU A 174 -7.56 -9.99 -7.01
C LEU A 174 -8.52 -10.92 -7.74
N PHE A 175 -8.68 -10.71 -9.05
CA PHE A 175 -9.58 -11.49 -9.87
C PHE A 175 -9.16 -12.97 -9.98
N PHE A 176 -7.89 -13.24 -10.25
CA PHE A 176 -7.41 -14.62 -10.43
C PHE A 176 -7.31 -15.39 -9.12
N SER A 177 -7.03 -14.71 -8.01
CA SER A 177 -7.12 -15.30 -6.67
C SER A 177 -8.56 -15.68 -6.33
N MET A 178 -9.52 -14.79 -6.61
CA MET A 178 -10.95 -15.03 -6.37
C MET A 178 -11.47 -16.25 -7.17
N ARG A 179 -11.10 -16.38 -8.45
CA ARG A 179 -11.45 -17.58 -9.25
C ARG A 179 -10.75 -18.88 -8.80
N ARG A 180 -9.78 -18.80 -7.89
CA ARG A 180 -9.06 -19.93 -7.30
C ARG A 180 -9.39 -20.09 -5.81
N GLY A 181 -10.59 -19.69 -5.40
CA GLY A 181 -11.04 -19.88 -4.02
C GLY A 181 -10.33 -18.96 -3.01
N GLY A 182 -9.73 -17.86 -3.46
CA GLY A 182 -8.98 -16.93 -2.61
C GLY A 182 -7.57 -17.41 -2.23
N ARG A 183 -6.89 -18.20 -3.08
CA ARG A 183 -5.50 -18.65 -2.86
C ARG A 183 -4.52 -17.49 -2.78
N THR A 184 -3.48 -17.64 -1.95
CA THR A 184 -2.36 -16.69 -1.85
C THR A 184 -1.49 -16.71 -3.12
N ILE A 185 -0.75 -15.63 -3.37
CA ILE A 185 0.13 -15.53 -4.55
C ILE A 185 1.17 -16.66 -4.61
N GLY A 186 1.72 -17.08 -3.47
CA GLY A 186 2.68 -18.18 -3.39
C GLY A 186 2.07 -19.52 -3.79
N GLN A 187 0.81 -19.78 -3.40
CA GLN A 187 0.11 -21.00 -3.82
C GLN A 187 -0.29 -20.95 -5.30
N MET A 188 -0.75 -19.80 -5.80
CA MET A 188 -0.98 -19.63 -7.24
C MET A 188 0.31 -19.83 -8.05
N ALA A 189 1.45 -19.35 -7.57
CA ALA A 189 2.74 -19.59 -8.22
C ALA A 189 3.10 -21.08 -8.25
N ARG A 190 2.79 -21.83 -7.19
CA ARG A 190 3.03 -23.28 -7.13
C ARG A 190 2.16 -24.06 -8.10
N ASP A 191 0.88 -23.71 -8.20
CA ASP A 191 -0.06 -24.33 -9.12
C ASP A 191 0.34 -24.04 -10.58
N GLU A 192 0.83 -22.83 -10.87
CA GLU A 192 1.00 -22.37 -12.25
C GLU A 192 2.43 -22.52 -12.78
N LEU A 193 3.45 -22.38 -11.93
CA LEU A 193 4.88 -22.41 -12.32
C LEU A 193 5.59 -23.72 -11.92
N GLY A 194 4.88 -24.62 -11.25
CA GLY A 194 5.41 -25.89 -10.74
C GLY A 194 6.28 -25.73 -9.49
N LYS A 195 6.97 -26.81 -9.11
CA LYS A 195 7.68 -26.92 -7.82
C LYS A 195 8.78 -25.87 -7.63
N ILE A 196 9.60 -25.62 -8.65
CA ILE A 196 10.75 -24.72 -8.53
C ILE A 196 10.28 -23.26 -8.42
N GLY A 197 9.48 -22.79 -9.38
CA GLY A 197 8.93 -21.43 -9.37
C GLY A 197 8.02 -21.17 -8.17
N GLY A 198 7.20 -22.16 -7.80
CA GLY A 198 6.32 -22.10 -6.63
C GLY A 198 7.08 -21.95 -5.31
N THR A 199 8.08 -22.81 -5.05
CA THR A 199 8.87 -22.71 -3.82
C THR A 199 9.62 -21.39 -3.76
N ALA A 200 10.20 -20.93 -4.87
CA ALA A 200 10.88 -19.64 -4.94
C ALA A 200 9.93 -18.47 -4.62
N ALA A 201 8.72 -18.47 -5.19
CA ALA A 201 7.71 -17.44 -4.93
C ALA A 201 7.23 -17.45 -3.46
N ILE A 202 7.02 -18.63 -2.88
CA ILE A 202 6.60 -18.77 -1.47
C ILE A 202 7.69 -18.21 -0.54
N VAL A 203 8.95 -18.64 -0.71
CA VAL A 203 10.06 -18.16 0.13
C VAL A 203 10.28 -16.66 -0.05
N ALA A 204 10.30 -16.18 -1.30
CA ALA A 204 10.46 -14.75 -1.59
C ALA A 204 9.36 -13.92 -0.94
N SER A 205 8.10 -14.29 -1.16
CA SER A 205 6.95 -13.54 -0.63
C SER A 205 6.94 -13.51 0.90
N LEU A 206 7.32 -14.59 1.58
CA LEU A 206 7.45 -14.63 3.05
C LEU A 206 8.56 -13.69 3.56
N LEU A 207 9.76 -13.76 3.00
CA LEU A 207 10.88 -12.95 3.47
C LEU A 207 10.69 -11.46 3.15
N ILE A 208 10.16 -11.15 1.97
CA ILE A 208 9.81 -9.78 1.57
C ILE A 208 8.74 -9.21 2.51
N MET A 209 7.75 -10.02 2.90
CA MET A 209 6.71 -9.60 3.84
C MET A 209 7.28 -9.17 5.20
N LEU A 210 8.28 -9.88 5.72
CA LEU A 210 8.95 -9.51 6.99
C LEU A 210 9.59 -8.12 6.90
N ILE A 211 10.30 -7.83 5.82
CA ILE A 211 10.91 -6.51 5.60
C ILE A 211 9.84 -5.42 5.47
N ILE A 212 8.78 -5.68 4.69
CA ILE A 212 7.72 -4.70 4.47
C ILE A 212 7.09 -4.29 5.79
N ILE A 213 6.69 -5.25 6.63
CA ILE A 213 6.05 -4.96 7.92
C ILE A 213 7.02 -4.20 8.84
N ALA A 214 8.29 -4.63 8.90
CA ALA A 214 9.30 -3.97 9.72
C ALA A 214 9.48 -2.50 9.36
N ILE A 215 9.54 -2.19 8.07
CA ILE A 215 9.79 -0.83 7.59
C ILE A 215 8.55 0.05 7.70
N LEU A 216 7.35 -0.52 7.51
CA LEU A 216 6.11 0.16 7.85
C LEU A 216 6.11 0.56 9.33
N ALA A 217 6.44 -0.38 10.23
CA ALA A 217 6.52 -0.08 11.66
C ALA A 217 7.61 0.96 11.99
N LEU A 218 8.75 0.94 11.29
CA LEU A 218 9.85 1.90 11.48
C LEU A 218 9.40 3.34 11.21
N VAL A 219 8.56 3.57 10.19
CA VAL A 219 8.01 4.90 9.91
C VAL A 219 7.17 5.41 11.09
N VAL A 220 6.35 4.54 11.70
CA VAL A 220 5.56 4.91 12.89
C VAL A 220 6.47 5.26 14.06
N VAL A 221 7.49 4.46 14.31
CA VAL A 221 8.48 4.72 15.37
C VAL A 221 9.16 6.08 15.17
N ASN A 222 9.58 6.39 13.94
CA ASN A 222 10.26 7.65 13.65
C ASN A 222 9.32 8.87 13.70
N ALA A 223 8.04 8.68 13.36
CA ALA A 223 7.04 9.75 13.48
C ALA A 223 6.74 10.10 14.95
N LEU A 224 6.68 9.08 15.82
CA LEU A 224 6.28 9.21 17.22
C LEU A 224 7.44 9.43 18.21
N GLY A 225 8.66 9.03 17.84
CA GLY A 225 9.83 9.17 18.71
C GLY A 225 10.05 10.61 19.15
N GLU A 226 10.24 10.79 20.47
CA GLU A 226 10.41 12.10 21.12
C GLU A 226 9.19 13.05 20.97
N SER A 227 7.98 12.54 20.67
CA SER A 227 6.74 13.36 20.56
C SER A 227 5.66 12.87 21.52
N PRO A 228 5.60 13.42 22.76
CA PRO A 228 4.61 13.02 23.77
C PRO A 228 3.16 13.16 23.30
N TRP A 229 2.85 14.25 22.58
CA TRP A 229 1.53 14.49 22.00
C TRP A 229 1.15 13.36 21.03
N GLY A 230 2.06 13.03 20.10
CA GLY A 230 1.86 11.97 19.11
C GLY A 230 1.66 10.61 19.77
N VAL A 231 2.54 10.22 20.70
CA VAL A 231 2.48 8.94 21.40
C VAL A 231 1.16 8.79 22.17
N PHE A 232 0.73 9.81 22.92
CA PHE A 232 -0.55 9.78 23.63
C PHE A 232 -1.73 9.59 22.66
N SER A 233 -1.79 10.42 21.63
CA SER A 233 -2.93 10.46 20.69
C SER A 233 -3.09 9.14 19.96
N VAL A 234 -1.98 8.56 19.49
CA VAL A 234 -2.00 7.24 18.81
C VAL A 234 -2.31 6.11 19.79
N SER A 235 -1.80 6.17 21.02
CA SER A 235 -2.10 5.14 22.04
C SER A 235 -3.59 5.08 22.39
N MET A 236 -4.27 6.23 22.43
CA MET A 236 -5.72 6.30 22.67
C MET A 236 -6.57 5.66 21.57
N THR A 237 -6.00 5.39 20.39
CA THR A 237 -6.72 4.68 19.32
C THR A 237 -7.05 3.24 19.69
N ILE A 238 -6.25 2.60 20.56
CA ILE A 238 -6.48 1.22 21.02
C ILE A 238 -7.76 1.12 21.87
N PRO A 239 -7.91 1.85 22.99
CA PRO A 239 -9.15 1.79 23.77
C PRO A 239 -10.37 2.28 22.97
N ILE A 240 -10.21 3.27 22.08
CA ILE A 240 -11.29 3.70 21.19
C ILE A 240 -11.72 2.53 20.29
N ALA A 241 -10.80 1.84 19.62
CA ALA A 241 -11.12 0.71 18.76
C ALA A 241 -11.77 -0.45 19.53
N LEU A 242 -11.30 -0.76 20.75
CA LEU A 242 -11.91 -1.79 21.61
C LEU A 242 -13.34 -1.41 21.99
N LEU A 243 -13.57 -0.15 22.38
CA LEU A 243 -14.91 0.36 22.67
C LEU A 243 -15.81 0.24 21.45
N MET A 244 -15.33 0.63 20.27
CA MET A 244 -16.08 0.52 19.03
C MET A 244 -16.42 -0.95 18.69
N GLY A 245 -15.48 -1.88 18.89
CA GLY A 245 -15.70 -3.31 18.67
C GLY A 245 -16.75 -3.92 19.60
N VAL A 246 -16.66 -3.62 20.89
CA VAL A 246 -17.67 -4.04 21.89
C VAL A 246 -19.02 -3.41 21.58
N TYR A 247 -19.04 -2.14 21.19
CA TYR A 247 -20.26 -1.42 20.85
C TYR A 247 -20.99 -2.06 19.67
N LEU A 248 -20.25 -2.37 18.60
CA LEU A 248 -20.79 -3.04 17.41
C LEU A 248 -21.23 -4.48 17.67
N ARG A 249 -20.64 -5.17 18.64
CA ARG A 249 -20.98 -6.58 18.89
C ARG A 249 -22.10 -6.75 19.90
N TYR A 250 -22.13 -5.95 20.97
CA TYR A 250 -22.99 -6.19 22.12
C TYR A 250 -23.97 -5.05 22.43
N ILE A 251 -23.62 -3.79 22.15
CA ILE A 251 -24.43 -2.63 22.56
C ILE A 251 -25.48 -2.29 21.48
N ARG A 252 -25.04 -2.05 20.24
CA ARG A 252 -25.90 -1.79 19.09
C ARG A 252 -25.39 -2.49 17.83
N PRO A 253 -25.71 -3.79 17.66
CA PRO A 253 -25.35 -4.55 16.48
C PRO A 253 -25.75 -3.87 15.17
N GLY A 254 -24.81 -3.84 14.22
CA GLY A 254 -25.03 -3.34 12.86
C GLY A 254 -25.03 -1.81 12.68
N ARG A 255 -24.91 -1.00 13.74
CA ARG A 255 -24.92 0.47 13.64
C ARG A 255 -23.54 1.09 13.40
N ILE A 256 -22.95 0.79 12.24
CA ILE A 256 -21.60 1.23 11.85
C ILE A 256 -21.47 2.76 11.85
N THR A 257 -22.43 3.49 11.26
CA THR A 257 -22.35 4.95 11.18
C THR A 257 -22.34 5.62 12.55
N GLU A 258 -23.15 5.13 13.50
CA GLU A 258 -23.23 5.68 14.87
C GLU A 258 -21.88 5.53 15.59
N VAL A 259 -21.31 4.32 15.57
CA VAL A 259 -20.03 4.06 16.23
C VAL A 259 -18.86 4.77 15.53
N SER A 260 -18.91 4.94 14.21
CA SER A 260 -17.87 5.67 13.47
C SER A 260 -17.87 7.15 13.80
N ILE A 261 -19.04 7.77 14.01
CA ILE A 261 -19.14 9.15 14.48
C ILE A 261 -18.59 9.27 15.91
N ILE A 262 -18.95 8.35 16.81
CA ILE A 262 -18.42 8.33 18.18
C ILE A 262 -16.89 8.19 18.15
N GLY A 263 -16.37 7.24 17.37
CA GLY A 263 -14.93 7.02 17.22
C GLY A 263 -14.21 8.25 16.69
N PHE A 264 -14.77 8.92 15.67
CA PHE A 264 -14.22 10.16 15.13
C PHE A 264 -14.18 11.28 16.19
N VAL A 265 -15.28 11.50 16.93
CA VAL A 265 -15.34 12.51 17.98
C VAL A 265 -14.33 12.21 19.09
N LEU A 266 -14.25 10.96 19.55
CA LEU A 266 -13.28 10.54 20.56
C LEU A 266 -11.84 10.72 20.10
N LEU A 267 -11.58 10.52 18.82
CA LEU A 267 -10.24 10.70 18.26
C LEU A 267 -9.84 12.18 18.19
N ILE A 268 -10.75 13.06 17.76
CA ILE A 268 -10.51 14.51 17.82
C ILE A 268 -10.28 14.93 19.28
N ALA A 269 -11.07 14.41 20.22
CA ALA A 269 -10.88 14.66 21.63
C ALA A 269 -9.51 14.16 22.13
N ALA A 270 -9.04 13.00 21.65
CA ALA A 270 -7.75 12.44 21.99
C ALA A 270 -6.58 13.31 21.51
N ILE A 271 -6.66 13.92 20.33
CA ILE A 271 -5.65 14.86 19.84
C ILE A 271 -5.61 16.10 20.72
N VAL A 272 -6.77 16.70 21.00
CA VAL A 272 -6.85 17.90 21.84
C VAL A 272 -6.34 17.60 23.26
N ALA A 273 -6.75 16.47 23.83
CA ALA A 273 -6.25 16.00 25.12
C ALA A 273 -4.74 15.69 25.08
N GLY A 274 -4.22 15.21 23.95
CA GLY A 274 -2.79 14.99 23.76
C GLY A 274 -1.97 16.25 23.93
N GLY A 275 -2.44 17.39 23.39
CA GLY A 275 -1.80 18.68 23.61
C GLY A 275 -1.85 19.13 25.07
N TRP A 276 -2.97 18.91 25.76
CA TRP A 276 -3.09 19.21 27.19
C TRP A 276 -2.14 18.34 28.02
N VAL A 277 -2.09 17.03 27.77
CA VAL A 277 -1.21 16.10 28.48
C VAL A 277 0.26 16.41 28.22
N ALA A 278 0.64 16.66 26.96
CA ALA A 278 2.02 17.01 26.58
C ALA A 278 2.48 18.33 27.24
N SER A 279 1.57 19.27 27.49
CA SER A 279 1.89 20.51 28.20
C SER A 279 2.12 20.35 29.71
N THR A 280 1.78 19.19 30.29
CA THR A 280 2.01 18.91 31.70
C THR A 280 3.35 18.20 31.93
N PRO A 281 4.09 18.48 33.02
CA PRO A 281 5.37 17.83 33.28
C PRO A 281 5.28 16.30 33.35
N TRP A 282 4.26 15.77 34.03
CA TRP A 282 4.06 14.32 34.17
C TRP A 282 3.69 13.65 32.84
N GLY A 283 2.91 14.34 31.99
CA GLY A 283 2.48 13.82 30.69
C GLY A 283 3.61 13.83 29.68
N ALA A 284 4.42 14.89 29.68
CA ALA A 284 5.67 14.94 28.92
C ALA A 284 6.59 13.78 29.33
N GLU A 285 6.87 13.60 30.62
CA GLU A 285 7.76 12.53 31.10
C GLU A 285 7.23 11.12 30.78
N MET A 286 5.92 10.88 30.95
CA MET A 286 5.31 9.56 30.72
C MET A 286 5.27 9.17 29.23
N PHE A 287 5.06 10.13 28.33
CA PHE A 287 4.86 9.87 26.90
C PHE A 287 6.07 10.25 26.03
N HIS A 288 7.12 10.84 26.61
CA HIS A 288 8.41 11.06 25.96
C HIS A 288 9.20 9.73 25.90
N LEU A 289 8.77 8.86 24.97
CA LEU A 289 9.35 7.55 24.76
C LEU A 289 10.39 7.61 23.64
N ASP A 290 11.54 7.00 23.90
CA ASP A 290 12.56 6.81 22.88
C ASP A 290 12.09 5.81 21.82
N ARG A 291 12.70 5.91 20.63
CA ARG A 291 12.33 5.08 19.48
C ARG A 291 12.41 3.58 19.77
N THR A 292 13.35 3.13 20.59
CA THR A 292 13.52 1.70 20.91
C THR A 292 12.38 1.19 21.77
N THR A 293 11.95 1.97 22.77
CA THR A 293 10.79 1.63 23.60
C THR A 293 9.51 1.56 22.78
N ILE A 294 9.29 2.52 21.87
CA ILE A 294 8.13 2.50 20.96
C ILE A 294 8.18 1.24 20.06
N ALA A 295 9.34 0.89 19.53
CA ALA A 295 9.51 -0.29 18.70
C ALA A 295 9.16 -1.59 19.43
N LEU A 296 9.61 -1.76 20.67
CA LEU A 296 9.24 -2.89 21.52
C LEU A 296 7.73 -2.92 21.79
N GLY A 297 7.13 -1.76 22.06
CA GLY A 297 5.68 -1.61 22.21
C GLY A 297 4.92 -2.06 20.96
N LEU A 298 5.38 -1.70 19.76
CA LEU A 298 4.77 -2.12 18.50
C LEU A 298 4.93 -3.63 18.22
N ILE A 299 6.03 -4.24 18.63
CA ILE A 299 6.23 -5.70 18.51
C ILE A 299 5.21 -6.45 19.39
N VAL A 300 5.10 -6.04 20.66
CA VAL A 300 4.11 -6.61 21.61
C VAL A 300 2.69 -6.39 21.09
N TYR A 301 2.39 -5.17 20.64
CA TYR A 301 1.12 -4.81 20.05
C TYR A 301 0.80 -5.67 18.81
N GLY A 302 1.74 -5.82 17.87
CA GLY A 302 1.54 -6.59 16.65
C GLY A 302 1.24 -8.06 16.91
N PHE A 303 1.86 -8.66 17.93
CA PHE A 303 1.52 -10.00 18.39
C PHE A 303 0.07 -10.07 18.90
N ILE A 304 -0.30 -9.18 19.82
CA ILE A 304 -1.65 -9.13 20.39
C ILE A 304 -2.69 -8.90 19.28
N ALA A 305 -2.48 -7.90 18.43
CA ALA A 305 -3.38 -7.52 17.36
C ALA A 305 -3.57 -8.65 16.33
N ALA A 306 -2.54 -9.42 16.00
CA ALA A 306 -2.65 -10.54 15.06
C ALA A 306 -3.35 -11.78 15.65
N VAL A 307 -3.29 -11.97 16.98
CA VAL A 307 -3.96 -13.08 17.68
C VAL A 307 -5.41 -12.76 18.01
N LEU A 308 -5.73 -11.49 18.31
CA LEU A 308 -7.09 -11.08 18.67
C LEU A 308 -8.10 -11.28 17.52
N PRO A 309 -9.37 -11.58 17.85
CA PRO A 309 -10.44 -11.66 16.86
C PRO A 309 -10.55 -10.37 16.03
N VAL A 310 -10.78 -10.53 14.72
CA VAL A 310 -10.85 -9.41 13.77
C VAL A 310 -11.88 -8.36 14.19
N TRP A 311 -13.05 -8.79 14.69
CA TRP A 311 -14.15 -7.90 15.09
C TRP A 311 -13.82 -7.01 16.30
N LEU A 312 -12.88 -7.41 17.17
CA LEU A 312 -12.64 -6.72 18.44
C LEU A 312 -11.74 -5.49 18.29
N LEU A 313 -10.70 -5.60 17.45
CA LEU A 313 -9.70 -4.54 17.29
C LEU A 313 -9.54 -4.08 15.85
N LEU A 314 -9.30 -5.02 14.92
CA LEU A 314 -8.96 -4.68 13.54
C LEU A 314 -10.13 -4.05 12.78
N ALA A 315 -11.29 -4.70 12.73
CA ALA A 315 -12.44 -4.17 11.96
C ALA A 315 -12.94 -2.80 12.47
N PRO A 316 -13.09 -2.55 13.79
CA PRO A 316 -13.49 -1.24 14.28
C PRO A 316 -12.46 -0.14 13.97
N ARG A 317 -11.17 -0.48 14.09
CA ARG A 317 -10.08 0.42 13.71
C ARG A 317 -10.08 0.71 12.21
N ASP A 318 -10.27 -0.30 11.38
CA ASP A 318 -10.34 -0.16 9.93
C ASP A 318 -11.48 0.76 9.51
N TYR A 319 -12.63 0.69 10.18
CA TYR A 319 -13.74 1.62 9.91
C TYR A 319 -13.34 3.06 10.21
N LEU A 320 -12.81 3.34 11.41
CA LEU A 320 -12.35 4.67 11.80
C LEU A 320 -11.27 5.17 10.83
N SER A 321 -10.30 4.32 10.54
CA SER A 321 -9.19 4.59 9.63
C SER A 321 -9.74 4.94 8.25
N THR A 322 -10.57 4.09 7.62
CA THR A 322 -11.13 4.29 6.26
C THR A 322 -11.84 5.63 6.09
N PHE A 323 -12.73 5.99 7.02
CA PHE A 323 -13.47 7.26 6.92
C PHE A 323 -12.54 8.46 7.03
N MET A 324 -11.58 8.40 7.95
CA MET A 324 -10.53 9.41 8.03
C MET A 324 -9.65 9.40 6.78
N LYS A 325 -9.32 8.22 6.24
CA LYS A 325 -8.40 8.08 5.12
C LYS A 325 -8.91 8.88 3.93
N ILE A 326 -10.15 8.62 3.55
CA ILE A 326 -10.79 9.26 2.42
C ILE A 326 -11.14 10.72 2.76
N GLY A 327 -11.68 10.96 3.96
CA GLY A 327 -12.13 12.30 4.39
C GLY A 327 -11.00 13.33 4.44
N VAL A 328 -9.88 13.00 5.07
CA VAL A 328 -8.72 13.89 5.20
C VAL A 328 -8.06 14.15 3.86
N ILE A 329 -7.96 13.14 3.01
CA ILE A 329 -7.34 13.29 1.69
C ILE A 329 -8.20 14.13 0.75
N VAL A 330 -9.52 13.95 0.78
CA VAL A 330 -10.44 14.82 0.04
C VAL A 330 -10.43 16.25 0.60
N MET A 331 -10.35 16.39 1.93
CA MET A 331 -10.22 17.70 2.59
C MET A 331 -8.92 18.41 2.16
N LEU A 332 -7.78 17.71 2.18
CA LEU A 332 -6.49 18.23 1.73
C LEU A 332 -6.52 18.61 0.25
N ALA A 333 -7.11 17.78 -0.62
CA ALA A 333 -7.28 18.12 -2.03
C ALA A 333 -8.12 19.39 -2.22
N GLY A 334 -9.21 19.54 -1.47
CA GLY A 334 -10.03 20.74 -1.46
C GLY A 334 -9.25 21.96 -0.96
N ALA A 335 -8.47 21.82 0.11
CA ALA A 335 -7.62 22.87 0.66
C ALA A 335 -6.55 23.30 -0.35
N ILE A 336 -5.92 22.39 -1.07
CA ILE A 336 -4.94 22.70 -2.14
C ILE A 336 -5.59 23.52 -3.26
N VAL A 337 -6.79 23.15 -3.70
CA VAL A 337 -7.50 23.88 -4.77
C VAL A 337 -7.96 25.27 -4.31
N LEU A 338 -8.26 25.42 -3.02
CA LEU A 338 -8.67 26.70 -2.42
C LEU A 338 -7.48 27.63 -2.20
N VAL A 339 -6.45 27.15 -1.51
CA VAL A 339 -5.26 27.91 -1.09
C VAL A 339 -4.34 28.18 -2.28
N ARG A 340 -4.26 27.21 -3.20
CA ARG A 340 -3.41 27.27 -4.39
C ARG A 340 -1.93 27.55 -4.03
N PRO A 341 -1.27 26.68 -3.23
CA PRO A 341 0.14 26.85 -2.92
C PRO A 341 1.02 26.97 -4.17
N GLU A 342 1.98 27.90 -4.14
CA GLU A 342 3.01 28.01 -5.16
C GLU A 342 4.12 26.98 -4.91
N ILE A 343 4.51 26.26 -5.96
CA ILE A 343 5.58 25.26 -5.87
C ILE A 343 6.91 25.92 -6.28
N SER A 344 7.80 26.07 -5.30
CA SER A 344 9.18 26.58 -5.49
C SER A 344 10.17 25.49 -5.90
N VAL A 345 9.81 24.22 -5.72
CA VAL A 345 10.63 23.07 -6.13
C VAL A 345 10.74 23.02 -7.65
N PRO A 346 11.95 22.84 -8.22
CA PRO A 346 12.11 22.73 -9.66
C PRO A 346 11.54 21.39 -10.20
N ALA A 347 11.21 21.36 -11.50
CA ALA A 347 10.71 20.15 -12.16
C ALA A 347 11.68 18.96 -12.00
N PHE A 348 12.97 19.25 -12.22
CA PHE A 348 14.08 18.37 -11.92
C PHE A 348 15.04 19.15 -11.03
N SER A 349 15.40 18.58 -9.87
CA SER A 349 16.37 19.20 -8.98
C SER A 349 17.81 18.86 -9.39
N GLU A 350 18.74 19.49 -8.71
CA GLU A 350 20.18 19.21 -8.77
C GLU A 350 20.50 17.73 -8.46
N PHE A 351 19.65 17.06 -7.67
CA PHE A 351 19.79 15.65 -7.30
C PHE A 351 19.13 14.67 -8.29
N ALA A 352 18.38 15.15 -9.29
CA ALA A 352 17.78 14.28 -10.30
C ALA A 352 18.84 13.60 -11.19
N GLY A 353 19.94 14.30 -11.48
CA GLY A 353 21.03 13.81 -12.32
C GLY A 353 22.23 13.23 -11.54
N GLY A 354 22.29 13.42 -10.22
CA GLY A 354 23.40 13.00 -9.37
C GLY A 354 23.17 11.65 -8.68
N GLU A 355 24.24 11.08 -8.10
CA GLU A 355 24.17 9.81 -7.34
C GLU A 355 24.08 10.02 -5.82
N LEU A 356 24.31 11.23 -5.33
CA LEU A 356 24.49 11.54 -3.91
C LEU A 356 23.39 12.46 -3.37
N GLY A 357 22.14 12.03 -3.45
CA GLY A 357 21.02 12.73 -2.81
C GLY A 357 21.12 12.71 -1.27
N PRO A 358 20.83 13.83 -0.58
CA PRO A 358 20.98 13.97 0.87
C PRO A 358 19.86 13.28 1.69
N VAL A 359 18.73 12.95 1.07
CA VAL A 359 17.66 12.17 1.71
C VAL A 359 17.87 10.68 1.46
N PHE A 360 18.16 10.30 0.22
CA PHE A 360 18.66 8.97 -0.11
C PHE A 360 19.65 9.05 -1.27
N SER A 361 20.63 8.16 -1.26
CA SER A 361 21.64 8.08 -2.32
C SER A 361 21.19 7.16 -3.46
N GLY A 362 21.41 7.63 -4.70
CA GLY A 362 21.05 6.95 -5.93
C GLY A 362 20.59 7.92 -7.03
N SER A 363 20.89 7.58 -8.27
CA SER A 363 20.39 8.27 -9.47
C SER A 363 18.87 8.11 -9.64
N LEU A 364 18.23 9.03 -10.38
CA LEU A 364 16.79 8.96 -10.67
C LEU A 364 16.36 7.60 -11.21
N PHE A 365 17.05 7.09 -12.24
CA PHE A 365 16.88 5.71 -12.67
C PHE A 365 17.97 4.85 -12.03
N PRO A 366 17.64 3.74 -11.34
CA PRO A 366 16.29 3.19 -11.11
C PRO A 366 15.65 3.65 -9.79
N PHE A 367 16.34 4.44 -8.95
CA PHE A 367 15.97 4.60 -7.54
C PHE A 367 14.66 5.36 -7.30
N LEU A 368 14.29 6.33 -8.13
CA LEU A 368 13.00 7.01 -8.03
C LEU A 368 11.83 6.02 -8.07
N PHE A 369 11.91 5.08 -9.02
CA PHE A 369 10.84 4.12 -9.27
C PHE A 369 10.67 3.19 -8.07
N VAL A 370 11.75 2.67 -7.50
CA VAL A 370 11.69 1.79 -6.31
C VAL A 370 11.37 2.56 -5.03
N THR A 371 11.81 3.81 -4.89
CA THR A 371 11.46 4.66 -3.73
C THR A 371 9.95 4.96 -3.72
N ILE A 372 9.38 5.32 -4.86
CA ILE A 372 7.93 5.47 -5.03
C ILE A 372 7.35 4.14 -5.53
N ALA A 373 7.56 3.06 -4.79
CA ALA A 373 6.94 1.78 -5.10
C ALA A 373 5.43 1.82 -4.81
N CYS A 374 5.05 2.00 -3.54
CA CYS A 374 3.65 2.15 -3.20
C CYS A 374 3.10 3.49 -3.69
N GLY A 375 1.85 3.51 -4.16
CA GLY A 375 1.29 4.62 -4.93
C GLY A 375 1.49 4.54 -6.45
N ALA A 376 2.42 3.71 -6.95
CA ALA A 376 2.61 3.48 -8.39
C ALA A 376 2.54 1.99 -8.77
N LEU A 377 3.34 1.14 -8.12
CA LEU A 377 3.35 -0.32 -8.29
C LEU A 377 3.86 -0.99 -7.00
N SER A 378 2.95 -1.62 -6.25
CA SER A 378 3.26 -2.24 -4.96
C SER A 378 3.08 -3.75 -4.97
N GLY A 379 4.09 -4.52 -4.54
CA GLY A 379 3.96 -5.97 -4.39
C GLY A 379 3.17 -6.37 -3.14
N PHE A 380 3.20 -5.56 -2.08
CA PHE A 380 2.39 -5.78 -0.88
C PHE A 380 0.90 -5.89 -1.21
N HIS A 381 0.43 -5.10 -2.19
CA HIS A 381 -0.96 -5.16 -2.66
C HIS A 381 -1.31 -6.53 -3.19
N ALA A 382 -0.41 -7.19 -3.92
CA ALA A 382 -0.63 -8.55 -4.40
C ALA A 382 -0.83 -9.57 -3.25
N LEU A 383 -0.29 -9.29 -2.05
CA LEU A 383 -0.51 -10.12 -0.86
C LEU A 383 -1.84 -9.85 -0.17
N ILE A 384 -2.44 -8.66 -0.35
CA ILE A 384 -3.79 -8.34 0.14
C ILE A 384 -4.85 -8.77 -0.88
N ALA A 385 -4.60 -8.48 -2.16
CA ALA A 385 -5.40 -8.92 -3.30
C ALA A 385 -5.36 -10.44 -3.50
N SER A 386 -4.50 -11.18 -2.81
CA SER A 386 -4.56 -12.63 -2.74
C SER A 386 -4.75 -13.08 -1.29
N GLY A 387 -5.46 -14.17 -1.03
CA GLY A 387 -5.57 -14.71 0.34
C GLY A 387 -6.55 -14.01 1.28
N THR A 388 -6.84 -12.71 1.14
CA THR A 388 -7.78 -11.98 2.04
C THR A 388 -8.98 -11.39 1.30
N THR A 389 -8.83 -10.25 0.62
CA THR A 389 -9.93 -9.56 -0.10
C THR A 389 -10.72 -10.47 -1.05
N PRO A 390 -10.10 -11.39 -1.82
CA PRO A 390 -10.82 -12.33 -2.68
C PRO A 390 -11.94 -13.13 -2.03
N LYS A 391 -11.81 -13.42 -0.73
CA LYS A 391 -12.74 -14.27 0.04
C LYS A 391 -14.00 -13.53 0.47
N LEU A 392 -14.06 -12.22 0.26
CA LEU A 392 -15.13 -11.35 0.73
C LEU A 392 -15.99 -10.76 -0.41
N ILE A 393 -15.57 -10.94 -1.66
CA ILE A 393 -16.22 -10.36 -2.84
C ILE A 393 -17.59 -11.01 -3.07
N GLU A 394 -18.64 -10.20 -3.24
CA GLU A 394 -19.99 -10.72 -3.51
C GLU A 394 -20.17 -11.12 -4.98
N LYS A 395 -19.60 -10.33 -5.90
CA LYS A 395 -19.75 -10.52 -7.36
C LYS A 395 -18.47 -10.25 -8.12
N GLU A 396 -18.22 -11.05 -9.16
CA GLU A 396 -16.99 -10.96 -9.93
C GLU A 396 -16.74 -9.54 -10.48
N ARG A 397 -17.78 -8.83 -10.97
CA ARG A 397 -17.61 -7.47 -11.51
C ARG A 397 -17.20 -6.41 -10.48
N GLN A 398 -17.36 -6.68 -9.18
CA GLN A 398 -16.91 -5.77 -8.13
C GLN A 398 -15.38 -5.66 -8.04
N THR A 399 -14.64 -6.67 -8.52
CA THR A 399 -13.17 -6.70 -8.50
C THR A 399 -12.52 -5.50 -9.19
N ARG A 400 -13.13 -4.96 -10.26
CA ARG A 400 -12.61 -3.76 -10.93
C ARG A 400 -12.71 -2.52 -10.04
N PHE A 401 -13.81 -2.38 -9.31
CA PHE A 401 -13.99 -1.26 -8.39
C PHE A 401 -13.07 -1.39 -7.17
N ILE A 402 -12.99 -2.59 -6.59
CA ILE A 402 -12.20 -2.85 -5.38
C ILE A 402 -10.69 -2.77 -5.65
N GLY A 403 -10.17 -3.55 -6.61
CA GLY A 403 -8.74 -3.59 -6.91
C GLY A 403 -8.28 -2.37 -7.71
N TYR A 404 -8.67 -2.27 -9.00
CA TYR A 404 -8.21 -1.17 -9.86
C TYR A 404 -8.56 0.20 -9.26
N GLY A 405 -9.78 0.38 -8.75
CA GLY A 405 -10.20 1.62 -8.11
C GLY A 405 -9.50 1.90 -6.78
N GLY A 406 -9.25 0.89 -5.96
CA GLY A 406 -8.51 1.02 -4.69
C GLY A 406 -7.09 1.49 -4.91
N MET A 407 -6.40 0.90 -5.90
CA MET A 407 -5.05 1.29 -6.26
C MET A 407 -4.97 2.74 -6.83
N LEU A 408 -5.96 3.18 -7.62
CA LEU A 408 -6.03 4.58 -8.05
C LEU A 408 -6.22 5.54 -6.86
N MET A 409 -7.01 5.15 -5.86
CA MET A 409 -7.21 5.96 -4.65
C MET A 409 -5.91 6.05 -3.84
N GLU A 410 -5.15 4.95 -3.69
CA GLU A 410 -3.82 4.99 -3.05
C GLU A 410 -2.86 5.94 -3.81
N SER A 411 -2.86 5.88 -5.13
CA SER A 411 -2.04 6.78 -5.94
C SER A 411 -2.47 8.25 -5.83
N PHE A 412 -3.75 8.52 -5.61
CA PHE A 412 -4.21 9.88 -5.28
C PHE A 412 -3.65 10.36 -3.93
N VAL A 413 -3.60 9.48 -2.92
CA VAL A 413 -2.92 9.75 -1.65
C VAL A 413 -1.43 10.09 -1.88
N ALA A 414 -0.76 9.36 -2.77
CA ALA A 414 0.64 9.61 -3.11
C ALA A 414 0.88 10.97 -3.77
N ILE A 415 -0.03 11.42 -4.64
CA ILE A 415 0.04 12.79 -5.18
C ILE A 415 -0.19 13.83 -4.09
N MET A 416 -1.12 13.62 -3.16
CA MET A 416 -1.29 14.56 -2.04
C MET A 416 -0.04 14.64 -1.16
N ALA A 417 0.61 13.51 -0.90
CA ALA A 417 1.84 13.48 -0.11
C ALA A 417 3.00 14.19 -0.82
N LEU A 418 3.15 13.97 -2.13
CA LEU A 418 4.12 14.70 -2.94
C LEU A 418 3.85 16.21 -2.89
N VAL A 419 2.60 16.63 -3.13
CA VAL A 419 2.20 18.04 -3.12
C VAL A 419 2.45 18.69 -1.77
N ALA A 420 2.13 18.00 -0.67
CA ALA A 420 2.42 18.48 0.69
C ALA A 420 3.91 18.71 0.91
N ALA A 421 4.77 17.79 0.46
CA ALA A 421 6.23 17.94 0.59
C ALA A 421 6.79 19.08 -0.27
N ILE A 422 6.37 19.18 -1.54
CA ILE A 422 6.89 20.22 -2.46
C ILE A 422 6.31 21.61 -2.21
N SER A 423 5.28 21.71 -1.35
CA SER A 423 4.74 23.00 -0.87
C SER A 423 5.52 23.56 0.31
N LEU A 424 6.45 22.79 0.90
CA LEU A 424 7.33 23.26 1.96
C LEU A 424 8.53 24.01 1.40
N ASP A 425 9.13 24.86 2.24
CA ASP A 425 10.45 25.42 1.96
C ASP A 425 11.47 24.28 1.78
N ARG A 426 12.30 24.39 0.72
CA ARG A 426 13.28 23.35 0.37
C ARG A 426 14.32 23.17 1.47
N GLY A 427 14.73 24.24 2.14
CA GLY A 427 15.70 24.18 3.24
C GLY A 427 15.14 23.40 4.43
N ILE A 428 13.91 23.71 4.82
CA ILE A 428 13.18 22.96 5.87
C ILE A 428 13.03 21.49 5.48
N TYR A 429 12.62 21.22 4.23
CA TYR A 429 12.48 19.84 3.72
C TYR A 429 13.75 19.01 3.91
N PHE A 430 14.92 19.54 3.53
CA PHE A 430 16.19 18.83 3.69
C PHE A 430 16.62 18.72 5.15
N ALA A 431 16.42 19.76 5.98
CA ALA A 431 16.72 19.71 7.41
C ALA A 431 15.93 18.62 8.15
N MET A 432 14.69 18.36 7.74
CA MET A 432 13.85 17.31 8.32
C MET A 432 14.21 15.90 7.82
N ASN A 433 14.53 15.74 6.53
CA ASN A 433 14.68 14.41 5.91
C ASN A 433 16.11 13.89 5.82
N SER A 434 17.11 14.72 6.10
CA SER A 434 18.50 14.27 6.25
C SER A 434 18.74 13.62 7.61
N SER A 435 19.68 12.67 7.65
CA SER A 435 19.96 11.90 8.86
C SER A 435 20.58 12.78 9.96
N ALA A 436 20.36 12.40 11.23
CA ALA A 436 21.00 13.06 12.36
C ALA A 436 22.54 13.02 12.26
N ALA A 437 23.06 11.99 11.59
CA ALA A 437 24.48 11.83 11.32
C ALA A 437 25.03 12.90 10.35
N ALA A 438 24.19 13.44 9.46
CA ALA A 438 24.54 14.52 8.53
C ALA A 438 24.33 15.92 9.15
N THR A 439 23.27 16.08 9.95
CA THR A 439 22.88 17.37 10.55
C THR A 439 23.47 17.60 11.94
N GLY A 440 24.12 16.60 12.54
CA GLY A 440 24.48 16.60 13.96
C GLY A 440 23.27 16.49 14.92
N GLY A 441 22.05 16.38 14.40
CA GLY A 441 20.82 16.38 15.20
C GLY A 441 20.47 17.73 15.83
N THR A 442 21.21 18.81 15.49
CA THR A 442 21.01 20.15 16.03
C THR A 442 20.55 21.13 14.95
N ILE A 443 19.99 22.26 15.38
CA ILE A 443 19.56 23.34 14.48
C ILE A 443 20.76 23.89 13.70
N GLU A 444 21.87 24.15 14.38
CA GLU A 444 23.08 24.73 13.80
C GLU A 444 23.71 23.79 12.78
N GLY A 445 23.81 22.50 13.11
CA GLY A 445 24.37 21.51 12.20
C GLY A 445 23.47 21.26 11.00
N ALA A 446 22.14 21.29 11.15
CA ALA A 446 21.20 21.20 10.04
C ALA A 446 21.34 22.41 9.08
N VAL A 447 21.45 23.62 9.62
CA VAL A 447 21.67 24.84 8.83
C VAL A 447 22.98 24.76 8.06
N ALA A 448 24.08 24.39 8.73
CA ALA A 448 25.38 24.24 8.09
C ALA A 448 25.36 23.19 6.97
N PHE A 449 24.75 22.03 7.24
CA PHE A 449 24.61 20.96 6.27
C PHE A 449 23.78 21.39 5.06
N VAL A 450 22.56 21.91 5.26
CA VAL A 450 21.65 22.27 4.17
C VAL A 450 22.24 23.38 3.29
N ASN A 451 22.85 24.40 3.90
CA ASN A 451 23.47 25.49 3.13
C ASN A 451 24.74 25.04 2.40
N SER A 452 25.39 23.95 2.84
CA SER A 452 26.52 23.35 2.11
C SER A 452 26.11 22.59 0.84
N LEU A 453 24.81 22.26 0.67
CA LEU A 453 24.31 21.50 -0.46
C LEU A 453 24.27 22.28 -1.79
N GLY A 454 24.53 23.60 -1.77
CA GLY A 454 24.55 24.44 -2.97
C GLY A 454 23.19 24.57 -3.65
N LEU A 455 22.11 24.52 -2.87
CA LEU A 455 20.74 24.58 -3.37
C LEU A 455 20.42 25.97 -3.93
N THR A 456 19.90 26.02 -5.17
CA THR A 456 19.55 27.28 -5.80
C THR A 456 18.37 27.95 -5.07
N GLY A 457 18.56 29.19 -4.63
CA GLY A 457 17.49 30.00 -4.02
C GLY A 457 17.11 29.59 -2.60
N VAL A 458 17.94 28.81 -1.90
CA VAL A 458 17.70 28.36 -0.53
C VAL A 458 18.74 28.98 0.40
N ASN A 459 18.27 29.60 1.48
CA ASN A 459 19.11 30.07 2.57
C ASN A 459 18.41 29.75 3.89
N LEU A 460 18.76 28.61 4.48
CA LEU A 460 18.15 28.16 5.72
C LEU A 460 18.78 28.90 6.90
N THR A 461 17.95 29.39 7.83
CA THR A 461 18.41 30.05 9.06
C THR A 461 17.97 29.28 10.30
N PRO A 462 18.68 29.42 11.43
CA PRO A 462 18.26 28.81 12.70
C PRO A 462 16.84 29.21 13.12
N ASP A 463 16.49 30.48 12.92
CA ASP A 463 15.17 31.04 13.26
C ASP A 463 14.04 30.39 12.47
N MET A 464 14.27 30.03 11.19
CA MET A 464 13.27 29.30 10.41
C MET A 464 12.95 27.93 11.02
N LEU A 465 13.97 27.20 11.48
CA LEU A 465 13.77 25.88 12.09
C LEU A 465 13.12 25.99 13.48
N SER A 466 13.60 26.89 14.33
CA SER A 466 13.07 27.07 15.69
C SER A 466 11.64 27.61 15.68
N SER A 467 11.33 28.58 14.84
CA SER A 467 9.96 29.12 14.71
C SER A 467 8.99 28.10 14.12
N THR A 468 9.43 27.29 13.15
CA THR A 468 8.59 26.23 12.57
C THR A 468 8.31 25.13 13.61
N ALA A 469 9.32 24.71 14.37
CA ALA A 469 9.15 23.75 15.46
C ALA A 469 8.17 24.26 16.52
N ALA A 470 8.34 25.50 16.97
CA ALA A 470 7.44 26.15 17.92
C ALA A 470 6.00 26.25 17.40
N ALA A 471 5.81 26.59 16.11
CA ALA A 471 4.49 26.72 15.50
C ALA A 471 3.71 25.40 15.49
N VAL A 472 4.41 24.26 15.35
CA VAL A 472 3.78 22.93 15.37
C VAL A 472 3.75 22.27 16.74
N GLY A 473 4.28 22.92 17.78
CA GLY A 473 4.27 22.39 19.14
C GLY A 473 5.31 21.31 19.42
N GLU A 474 6.43 21.33 18.69
CA GLU A 474 7.52 20.36 18.82
C GLU A 474 8.82 21.05 19.27
N GLU A 475 9.67 20.35 20.01
CA GLU A 475 10.97 20.89 20.45
C GLU A 475 11.93 21.07 19.26
N SER A 476 11.87 20.16 18.30
CA SER A 476 12.67 20.20 17.08
C SER A 476 11.97 19.48 15.93
N ILE A 477 12.24 19.95 14.72
CA ILE A 477 11.85 19.30 13.46
C ILE A 477 13.06 18.70 12.72
N VAL A 478 14.27 18.93 13.21
CA VAL A 478 15.52 18.50 12.57
C VAL A 478 15.63 16.97 12.59
N SER A 479 15.98 16.38 11.45
CA SER A 479 16.24 14.94 11.30
C SER A 479 15.12 14.03 11.78
N ARG A 480 13.87 14.52 11.72
CA ARG A 480 12.66 13.71 11.84
C ARG A 480 12.40 12.97 10.52
N THR A 481 13.35 12.11 10.18
CA THR A 481 13.40 11.36 8.93
C THR A 481 12.23 10.39 8.82
N GLY A 482 11.94 9.95 7.58
CA GLY A 482 10.85 9.02 7.32
C GLY A 482 9.70 9.59 6.54
N GLY A 483 9.77 10.83 6.06
CA GLY A 483 8.75 11.46 5.24
C GLY A 483 7.45 11.79 6.00
N ALA A 484 7.06 10.99 6.99
CA ALA A 484 5.85 11.16 7.78
C ALA A 484 5.77 12.53 8.50
N PRO A 485 6.79 12.95 9.28
CA PRO A 485 6.79 14.30 9.88
C PRO A 485 6.77 15.43 8.85
N THR A 486 7.40 15.22 7.68
CA THR A 486 7.41 16.20 6.59
C THR A 486 6.05 16.32 5.92
N LEU A 487 5.37 15.19 5.69
CA LEU A 487 3.99 15.18 5.25
C LEU A 487 3.09 15.92 6.24
N ALA A 488 3.25 15.63 7.53
CA ALA A 488 2.47 16.27 8.59
C ALA A 488 2.68 17.79 8.59
N LEU A 489 3.92 18.26 8.43
CA LEU A 489 4.23 19.67 8.32
C LEU A 489 3.64 20.30 7.05
N GLY A 490 3.75 19.63 5.90
CA GLY A 490 3.18 20.10 4.63
C GLY A 490 1.65 20.19 4.68
N LEU A 491 1.00 19.19 5.25
CA LEU A 491 -0.44 19.19 5.50
C LEU A 491 -0.81 20.35 6.44
N ALA A 492 -0.12 20.50 7.57
CA ALA A 492 -0.39 21.59 8.50
C ALA A 492 -0.21 22.96 7.84
N HIS A 493 0.82 23.14 7.02
CA HIS A 493 1.10 24.37 6.29
C HIS A 493 -0.03 24.73 5.32
N ILE A 494 -0.60 23.77 4.61
CA ILE A 494 -1.73 23.98 3.70
C ILE A 494 -3.03 24.20 4.48
N MET A 495 -3.28 23.37 5.50
CA MET A 495 -4.53 23.36 6.25
C MET A 495 -4.70 24.61 7.11
N GLN A 496 -3.65 25.14 7.71
CA GLN A 496 -3.75 26.39 8.48
C GLN A 496 -4.19 27.58 7.62
N GLN A 497 -3.82 27.61 6.33
CA GLN A 497 -4.18 28.67 5.40
C GLN A 497 -5.65 28.55 4.97
N ALA A 498 -6.16 27.32 4.88
CA ALA A 498 -7.56 27.06 4.56
C ALA A 498 -8.49 27.17 5.77
N PHE A 499 -8.06 26.70 6.94
CA PHE A 499 -8.88 26.49 8.12
C PHE A 499 -8.13 26.79 9.43
N GLY A 500 -8.60 27.79 10.17
CA GLY A 500 -8.20 28.02 11.57
C GLY A 500 -6.93 28.85 11.79
N GLY A 501 -6.19 29.22 10.73
CA GLY A 501 -5.02 30.10 10.83
C GLY A 501 -3.84 29.46 11.57
N ALA A 502 -2.79 30.27 11.79
CA ALA A 502 -1.52 29.80 12.36
C ALA A 502 -1.64 29.19 13.77
N ALA A 503 -2.64 29.61 14.56
CA ALA A 503 -2.90 29.05 15.89
C ALA A 503 -3.27 27.56 15.86
N MET A 504 -3.75 27.05 14.72
CA MET A 504 -4.12 25.64 14.54
C MET A 504 -3.01 24.80 13.91
N ALA A 505 -1.81 25.36 13.66
CA ALA A 505 -0.71 24.66 13.03
C ALA A 505 -0.31 23.39 13.80
N GLY A 506 -0.10 23.49 15.13
CA GLY A 506 0.17 22.33 15.98
C GLY A 506 -0.95 21.29 15.97
N PHE A 507 -2.22 21.72 16.01
CA PHE A 507 -3.34 20.80 15.88
C PHE A 507 -3.29 20.04 14.56
N TRP A 508 -3.10 20.73 13.42
CA TRP A 508 -3.06 20.08 12.11
C TRP A 508 -1.85 19.17 11.93
N TYR A 509 -0.69 19.55 12.49
CA TYR A 509 0.52 18.73 12.47
C TYR A 509 0.33 17.42 13.24
N HIS A 510 -0.13 17.50 14.50
CA HIS A 510 -0.37 16.30 15.30
C HIS A 510 -1.58 15.49 14.81
N PHE A 511 -2.58 16.14 14.23
CA PHE A 511 -3.66 15.47 13.52
C PHE A 511 -3.11 14.64 12.36
N ALA A 512 -2.21 15.19 11.56
CA ALA A 512 -1.58 14.49 10.44
C ALA A 512 -0.67 13.33 10.90
N ILE A 513 0.15 13.53 11.95
CA ILE A 513 0.97 12.45 12.53
C ILE A 513 0.07 11.30 12.99
N MET A 514 -0.97 11.58 13.76
CA MET A 514 -1.86 10.54 14.28
C MET A 514 -2.63 9.86 13.14
N PHE A 515 -3.13 10.62 12.17
CA PHE A 515 -3.78 10.13 10.96
C PHE A 515 -2.87 9.16 10.19
N GLU A 516 -1.62 9.54 9.96
CA GLU A 516 -0.64 8.72 9.26
C GLU A 516 -0.26 7.48 10.07
N ALA A 517 0.03 7.63 11.37
CA ALA A 517 0.32 6.50 12.23
C ALA A 517 -0.83 5.48 12.24
N LEU A 518 -2.08 5.93 12.28
CA LEU A 518 -3.27 5.08 12.15
C LEU A 518 -3.30 4.32 10.82
N PHE A 519 -2.97 4.97 9.71
CA PHE A 519 -2.89 4.31 8.41
C PHE A 519 -1.88 3.17 8.42
N ILE A 520 -0.68 3.47 8.91
CA ILE A 520 0.46 2.58 8.84
C ILE A 520 0.23 1.40 9.76
N LEU A 521 -0.27 1.64 10.97
CA LEU A 521 -0.55 0.58 11.93
C LEU A 521 -1.66 -0.37 11.44
N THR A 522 -2.69 0.12 10.75
CA THR A 522 -3.65 -0.76 10.06
C THR A 522 -2.96 -1.68 9.04
N ALA A 523 -2.02 -1.14 8.25
CA ALA A 523 -1.26 -1.94 7.29
C ALA A 523 -0.31 -2.95 7.97
N VAL A 524 0.31 -2.57 9.10
CA VAL A 524 1.12 -3.48 9.93
C VAL A 524 0.28 -4.62 10.51
N ASP A 525 -0.93 -4.32 10.99
CA ASP A 525 -1.86 -5.33 11.53
C ASP A 525 -2.31 -6.31 10.44
N ALA A 526 -2.78 -5.78 9.31
CA ALA A 526 -3.19 -6.57 8.16
C ALA A 526 -2.03 -7.41 7.61
N GLY A 527 -0.85 -6.78 7.46
CA GLY A 527 0.38 -7.43 7.03
C GLY A 527 0.80 -8.56 7.95
N THR A 528 0.78 -8.36 9.27
CA THR A 528 1.15 -9.39 10.26
C THR A 528 0.19 -10.58 10.21
N ARG A 529 -1.11 -10.35 10.01
CA ARG A 529 -2.08 -11.43 9.81
C ARG A 529 -1.85 -12.20 8.51
N VAL A 530 -1.58 -11.50 7.41
CA VAL A 530 -1.28 -12.12 6.11
C VAL A 530 0.02 -12.91 6.18
N ALA A 531 1.07 -12.35 6.78
CA ALA A 531 2.34 -13.03 7.05
C ALA A 531 2.15 -14.34 7.80
N ARG A 532 1.33 -14.31 8.87
CA ARG A 532 0.93 -15.51 9.61
C ARG A 532 0.24 -16.53 8.73
N PHE A 533 -0.78 -16.12 7.95
CA PHE A 533 -1.51 -17.02 7.05
C PHE A 533 -0.59 -17.65 5.99
N MET A 534 0.31 -16.86 5.39
CA MET A 534 1.28 -17.36 4.43
C MET A 534 2.22 -18.39 5.05
N LEU A 535 2.69 -18.15 6.29
CA LEU A 535 3.55 -19.09 7.00
C LEU A 535 2.77 -20.37 7.35
N GLN A 536 1.53 -20.26 7.83
CA GLN A 536 0.65 -21.39 8.10
C GLN A 536 0.40 -22.22 6.84
N ASP A 537 0.08 -21.59 5.70
CA ASP A 537 -0.10 -22.27 4.41
C ASP A 537 1.19 -22.99 3.97
N SER A 538 2.34 -22.34 4.17
CA SER A 538 3.65 -22.88 3.77
C SER A 538 4.03 -24.10 4.60
N ILE A 539 3.91 -24.02 5.92
CA ILE A 539 4.13 -25.16 6.84
C ILE A 539 3.06 -26.22 6.62
N GLY A 540 1.82 -25.83 6.34
CA GLY A 540 0.68 -26.69 6.06
C GLY A 540 0.92 -27.66 4.90
N ASN A 541 1.78 -27.30 3.96
CA ASN A 541 2.20 -28.18 2.87
C ASN A 541 3.03 -29.39 3.34
N VAL A 542 3.67 -29.30 4.51
CA VAL A 542 4.50 -30.36 5.11
C VAL A 542 3.79 -30.98 6.32
N ILE A 543 3.16 -30.14 7.16
CA ILE A 543 2.45 -30.54 8.38
C ILE A 543 0.97 -30.14 8.21
N PRO A 544 0.08 -31.06 7.78
CA PRO A 544 -1.30 -30.74 7.42
C PRO A 544 -2.12 -30.02 8.50
N LYS A 545 -1.79 -30.22 9.78
CA LYS A 545 -2.45 -29.57 10.91
C LYS A 545 -2.36 -28.03 10.87
N PHE A 546 -1.31 -27.47 10.25
CA PHE A 546 -1.17 -26.02 10.09
C PHE A 546 -2.11 -25.42 9.04
N LYS A 547 -2.80 -26.24 8.23
CA LYS A 547 -3.84 -25.77 7.31
C LYS A 547 -5.13 -25.37 8.04
N ASP A 548 -5.32 -25.82 9.29
CA ASP A 548 -6.46 -25.41 10.11
C ASP A 548 -6.20 -24.02 10.72
N THR A 549 -6.83 -23.00 10.15
CA THR A 549 -6.72 -21.60 10.62
C THR A 549 -7.38 -21.37 11.97
N GLY A 550 -8.21 -22.30 12.46
CA GLY A 550 -8.83 -22.27 13.78
C GLY A 550 -7.95 -22.84 14.90
N TRP A 551 -6.86 -23.55 14.57
CA TRP A 551 -6.00 -24.19 15.56
C TRP A 551 -5.11 -23.17 16.29
N ARG A 552 -5.54 -22.78 17.51
CA ARG A 552 -4.93 -21.71 18.32
C ARG A 552 -3.40 -21.83 18.51
N PRO A 553 -2.82 -23.00 18.86
CA PRO A 553 -1.36 -23.14 18.95
C PRO A 553 -0.65 -22.86 17.63
N GLY A 554 -1.19 -23.34 16.50
CA GLY A 554 -0.63 -23.05 15.17
C GLY A 554 -0.65 -21.56 14.86
N VAL A 555 -1.75 -20.89 15.18
CA VAL A 555 -1.90 -19.44 15.08
C VAL A 555 -0.88 -18.71 15.94
N TRP A 556 -0.71 -19.08 17.22
CA TRP A 556 0.23 -18.40 18.12
C TRP A 556 1.68 -18.61 17.72
N ILE A 557 2.08 -19.83 17.35
CA ILE A 557 3.46 -20.15 16.94
C ILE A 557 3.82 -19.39 15.67
N THR A 558 2.96 -19.45 14.64
CA THR A 558 3.25 -18.75 13.38
C THR A 558 3.24 -17.23 13.55
N THR A 559 2.36 -16.69 14.40
CA THR A 559 2.39 -15.26 14.76
C THR A 559 3.69 -14.90 15.47
N ALA A 560 4.12 -15.68 16.46
CA ALA A 560 5.35 -15.42 17.20
C ALA A 560 6.58 -15.43 16.29
N ILE A 561 6.67 -16.39 15.36
CA ILE A 561 7.77 -16.48 14.39
C ILE A 561 7.78 -15.23 13.49
N MET A 562 6.63 -14.86 12.91
CA MET A 562 6.58 -13.72 12.00
C MET A 562 6.85 -12.40 12.72
N VAL A 563 6.30 -12.22 13.94
CA VAL A 563 6.51 -11.02 14.76
C VAL A 563 7.96 -10.91 15.24
N ALA A 564 8.59 -12.02 15.64
CA ALA A 564 10.01 -12.02 15.97
C ALA A 564 10.87 -11.67 14.74
N GLY A 565 10.52 -12.21 13.56
CA GLY A 565 11.23 -11.96 12.31
C GLY A 565 11.21 -10.50 11.89
N TRP A 566 10.02 -9.89 11.77
CA TRP A 566 9.93 -8.48 11.40
C TRP A 566 10.35 -7.55 12.55
N GLY A 567 10.09 -7.94 13.80
CA GLY A 567 10.50 -7.20 15.00
C GLY A 567 12.02 -7.07 15.12
N TYR A 568 12.77 -8.13 14.79
CA TYR A 568 14.22 -8.06 14.72
C TYR A 568 14.70 -7.02 13.70
N ILE A 569 14.12 -7.02 12.51
CA ILE A 569 14.45 -6.05 11.44
C ILE A 569 14.05 -4.63 11.85
N LEU A 570 12.92 -4.45 12.55
CA LEU A 570 12.52 -3.16 13.10
C LEU A 570 13.57 -2.63 14.07
N ILE A 571 14.04 -3.44 15.02
CA ILE A 571 15.08 -3.03 15.97
C ILE A 571 16.38 -2.69 15.25
N LEU A 572 16.78 -3.45 14.22
CA LEU A 572 17.94 -3.10 13.39
C LEU A 572 17.79 -1.73 12.72
N GLY A 573 16.60 -1.40 12.24
CA GLY A 573 16.30 -0.11 11.63
C GLY A 573 16.29 1.05 12.63
N VAL A 574 15.71 0.84 13.81
CA VAL A 574 15.64 1.87 14.88
C VAL A 574 17.00 2.18 15.47
N THR A 575 17.87 1.17 15.59
CA THR A 575 19.22 1.29 16.14
C THR A 575 20.29 1.58 15.08
N ASP A 576 19.91 1.88 13.84
CA ASP A 576 20.84 2.21 12.77
C ASP A 576 21.36 3.65 12.93
N PRO A 577 22.67 3.86 13.13
CA PRO A 577 23.24 5.20 13.31
C PRO A 577 23.14 6.08 12.05
N LEU A 578 22.88 5.51 10.88
CA LEU A 578 22.72 6.24 9.62
C LEU A 578 21.27 6.73 9.38
N GLY A 579 20.39 6.57 10.38
CA GLY A 579 19.02 7.05 10.32
C GLY A 579 18.00 6.03 9.81
N GLY A 580 18.35 4.72 9.78
CA GLY A 580 17.45 3.58 9.61
C GLY A 580 16.62 3.55 8.34
N ILE A 581 15.69 4.49 8.19
CA ILE A 581 14.93 4.71 6.97
C ILE A 581 15.85 5.00 5.80
N ASN A 582 16.89 5.83 5.95
CA ASN A 582 17.79 6.16 4.83
C ASN A 582 18.51 4.91 4.27
N THR A 583 18.73 3.87 5.10
CA THR A 583 19.41 2.63 4.72
C THR A 583 18.44 1.51 4.33
N PHE A 584 17.36 1.31 5.08
CA PHE A 584 16.39 0.23 4.88
C PHE A 584 15.30 0.55 3.84
N PHE A 585 14.93 1.82 3.64
CA PHE A 585 13.87 2.18 2.70
C PHE A 585 14.19 1.83 1.24
N PRO A 586 15.43 1.97 0.73
CA PRO A 586 15.77 1.45 -0.59
C PRO A 586 15.59 -0.08 -0.70
N LEU A 587 15.96 -0.83 0.34
CA LEU A 587 15.73 -2.28 0.37
C LEU A 587 14.24 -2.61 0.40
N PHE A 588 13.42 -1.85 1.14
CA PHE A 588 11.96 -1.94 1.09
C PHE A 588 11.41 -1.74 -0.32
N GLY A 589 11.80 -0.65 -0.99
CA GLY A 589 11.32 -0.32 -2.32
C GLY A 589 11.63 -1.42 -3.34
N ILE A 590 12.88 -1.91 -3.31
CA ILE A 590 13.36 -3.01 -4.14
C ILE A 590 12.57 -4.30 -3.83
N ALA A 591 12.50 -4.70 -2.56
CA ALA A 591 11.80 -5.93 -2.15
C ALA A 591 10.32 -5.88 -2.53
N ASN A 592 9.66 -4.75 -2.28
CA ASN A 592 8.25 -4.55 -2.60
C ASN A 592 7.98 -4.65 -4.11
N GLN A 593 8.81 -4.05 -4.96
CA GLN A 593 8.61 -4.19 -6.41
C GLN A 593 9.08 -5.54 -6.97
N LEU A 594 10.07 -6.21 -6.38
CA LEU A 594 10.41 -7.58 -6.76
C LEU A 594 9.23 -8.54 -6.51
N LEU A 595 8.48 -8.30 -5.44
CA LEU A 595 7.23 -9.01 -5.19
C LEU A 595 6.14 -8.64 -6.22
N ALA A 596 6.10 -7.39 -6.68
CA ALA A 596 5.23 -6.99 -7.79
C ALA A 596 5.59 -7.73 -9.09
N VAL A 597 6.88 -7.88 -9.38
CA VAL A 597 7.40 -8.68 -10.50
C VAL A 597 6.95 -10.14 -10.38
N ILE A 598 7.06 -10.75 -9.19
CA ILE A 598 6.56 -12.11 -8.92
C ILE A 598 5.06 -12.19 -9.21
N ALA A 599 4.26 -11.23 -8.73
CA ALA A 599 2.82 -11.22 -8.92
C ALA A 599 2.42 -11.11 -10.40
N LEU A 600 3.00 -10.15 -11.12
CA LEU A 600 2.78 -9.95 -12.55
C LEU A 600 3.26 -11.16 -13.37
N ALA A 601 4.37 -11.79 -12.99
CA ALA A 601 4.87 -13.00 -13.64
C ALA A 601 3.89 -14.18 -13.47
N VAL A 602 3.33 -14.38 -12.29
CA VAL A 602 2.31 -15.42 -12.05
C VAL A 602 1.05 -15.13 -12.85
N VAL A 603 0.57 -13.88 -12.84
CA VAL A 603 -0.60 -13.45 -13.62
C VAL A 603 -0.38 -13.64 -15.12
N LEU A 604 0.81 -13.31 -15.63
CA LEU A 604 1.15 -13.51 -17.05
C LEU A 604 1.02 -14.98 -17.45
N ALA A 605 1.58 -15.89 -16.64
CA ALA A 605 1.50 -17.33 -16.88
C ALA A 605 0.04 -17.82 -16.83
N ILE A 606 -0.76 -17.36 -15.86
CA ILE A 606 -2.18 -17.68 -15.74
C ILE A 606 -2.94 -17.28 -17.01
N VAL A 607 -2.78 -16.03 -17.47
CA VAL A 607 -3.50 -15.52 -18.65
C VAL A 607 -3.06 -16.23 -19.92
N ALA A 608 -1.77 -16.54 -20.06
CA ALA A 608 -1.27 -17.31 -21.20
C ALA A 608 -1.85 -18.73 -21.25
N LYS A 609 -2.04 -19.40 -20.10
CA LYS A 609 -2.62 -20.75 -20.05
C LYS A 609 -4.12 -20.79 -20.40
N ARG A 610 -4.84 -19.66 -20.33
CA ARG A 610 -6.27 -19.58 -20.74
C ARG A 610 -6.52 -19.69 -22.24
N GLY A 611 -5.47 -19.67 -23.06
CA GLY A 611 -5.54 -20.02 -24.48
C GLY A 611 -5.55 -18.85 -25.46
N ARG A 612 -5.62 -19.17 -26.76
CA ARG A 612 -5.31 -18.25 -27.87
C ARG A 612 -6.06 -16.92 -27.86
N SER A 613 -7.31 -16.89 -27.39
CA SER A 613 -8.11 -15.67 -27.35
C SER A 613 -7.54 -14.56 -26.44
N TYR A 614 -6.60 -14.91 -25.55
CA TYR A 614 -5.95 -13.98 -24.62
C TYR A 614 -4.60 -13.48 -25.12
N PHE A 615 -3.99 -14.12 -26.12
CA PHE A 615 -2.59 -13.85 -26.53
C PHE A 615 -2.38 -12.42 -26.99
N THR A 616 -3.33 -11.87 -27.74
CA THR A 616 -3.33 -10.47 -28.22
C THR A 616 -3.30 -9.44 -27.09
N TRP A 617 -3.68 -9.83 -25.87
CA TRP A 617 -3.83 -8.92 -24.73
C TRP A 617 -2.75 -9.13 -23.66
N LEU A 618 -1.82 -10.09 -23.84
CA LEU A 618 -0.75 -10.36 -22.88
C LEU A 618 0.18 -9.16 -22.66
N TRP A 619 0.31 -8.26 -23.64
CA TRP A 619 1.14 -7.07 -23.53
C TRP A 619 0.74 -6.14 -22.38
N ILE A 620 -0.55 -6.13 -21.99
CA ILE A 620 -1.07 -5.37 -20.85
C ILE A 620 -0.37 -5.77 -19.55
N ILE A 621 0.07 -7.03 -19.44
CA ILE A 621 0.76 -7.58 -18.27
C ILE A 621 2.26 -7.63 -18.52
N ALA A 622 2.68 -8.03 -19.73
CA ALA A 622 4.09 -8.21 -20.07
C ALA A 622 4.88 -6.89 -20.08
N LEU A 623 4.27 -5.78 -20.52
CA LEU A 623 4.91 -4.46 -20.54
C LEU A 623 5.23 -3.96 -19.12
N PRO A 624 4.26 -3.86 -18.18
CA PRO A 624 4.57 -3.46 -16.82
C PRO A 624 5.47 -4.48 -16.11
N LEU A 625 5.35 -5.78 -16.39
CA LEU A 625 6.27 -6.79 -15.86
C LEU A 625 7.72 -6.53 -16.31
N GLY A 626 7.93 -6.32 -17.61
CA GLY A 626 9.26 -6.05 -18.15
C GLY A 626 9.86 -4.77 -17.60
N PHE A 627 9.08 -3.70 -17.55
CA PHE A 627 9.51 -2.43 -16.95
C PHE A 627 9.91 -2.60 -15.48
N ALA A 628 9.03 -3.18 -14.66
CA ALA A 628 9.27 -3.40 -13.25
C ALA A 628 10.48 -4.32 -13.01
N ALA A 629 10.64 -5.39 -13.80
CA ALA A 629 11.77 -6.29 -13.71
C ALA A 629 13.09 -5.58 -14.02
N VAL A 630 13.15 -4.79 -15.10
CA VAL A 630 14.35 -4.02 -15.46
C VAL A 630 14.70 -3.03 -14.35
N VAL A 631 13.75 -2.19 -13.93
CA VAL A 631 13.96 -1.20 -12.87
C VAL A 631 14.48 -1.85 -11.58
N THR A 632 13.79 -2.89 -11.10
CA THR A 632 14.09 -3.49 -9.79
C THR A 632 15.36 -4.30 -9.78
N ILE A 633 15.58 -5.11 -10.81
CA ILE A 633 16.81 -5.90 -10.93
C ILE A 633 17.99 -4.95 -11.05
N THR A 634 17.90 -3.89 -11.87
CA THR A 634 18.95 -2.88 -11.95
C THR A 634 19.18 -2.19 -10.60
N ALA A 635 18.13 -1.82 -9.86
CA ALA A 635 18.27 -1.23 -8.53
C ALA A 635 18.97 -2.17 -7.54
N SER A 636 18.58 -3.46 -7.54
CA SER A 636 19.26 -4.50 -6.77
C SER A 636 20.73 -4.63 -7.16
N MET A 637 21.05 -4.63 -8.46
CA MET A 637 22.43 -4.74 -8.93
C MET A 637 23.27 -3.55 -8.49
N PHE A 638 22.75 -2.32 -8.58
CA PHE A 638 23.44 -1.12 -8.05
C PHE A 638 23.70 -1.24 -6.56
N LYS A 639 22.69 -1.63 -5.76
CA LYS A 639 22.84 -1.79 -4.31
C LYS A 639 23.78 -2.94 -3.92
N ILE A 640 23.91 -3.98 -4.74
CA ILE A 640 24.79 -5.11 -4.45
C ILE A 640 26.24 -4.81 -4.89
N PHE A 641 26.43 -4.25 -6.09
CA PHE A 641 27.74 -4.21 -6.76
C PHE A 641 28.35 -2.82 -6.90
N SER A 642 27.65 -1.73 -6.55
CA SER A 642 28.23 -0.39 -6.68
C SER A 642 29.49 -0.26 -5.80
N PRO A 643 30.59 0.29 -6.33
CA PRO A 643 31.80 0.54 -5.56
C PRO A 643 31.66 1.76 -4.62
N VAL A 644 30.62 2.58 -4.79
CA VAL A 644 30.38 3.78 -3.98
C VAL A 644 29.70 3.39 -2.66
N PRO A 645 30.33 3.58 -1.49
CA PRO A 645 29.78 3.12 -0.20
C PRO A 645 28.37 3.66 0.13
N GLN A 646 28.05 4.89 -0.27
CA GLN A 646 26.71 5.46 -0.06
C GLN A 646 25.63 4.75 -0.89
N VAL A 647 26.02 4.10 -2.00
CA VAL A 647 25.11 3.38 -2.90
C VAL A 647 25.14 1.89 -2.60
N GLY A 648 26.31 1.24 -2.61
CA GLY A 648 26.47 -0.21 -2.51
C GLY A 648 26.58 -0.75 -1.08
N TYR A 649 25.77 -1.74 -0.74
CA TYR A 649 25.75 -2.38 0.58
C TYR A 649 27.10 -3.02 0.93
N TRP A 650 27.71 -3.75 -0.01
CA TRP A 650 28.99 -4.42 0.25
C TRP A 650 30.18 -3.46 0.25
N ALA A 651 30.15 -2.42 -0.58
CA ALA A 651 31.15 -1.35 -0.52
C ALA A 651 31.10 -0.64 0.84
N ASN A 652 29.90 -0.34 1.35
CA ASN A 652 29.72 0.24 2.67
C ASN A 652 30.20 -0.70 3.79
N HIS A 653 29.80 -1.97 3.73
CA HIS A 653 30.22 -2.99 4.67
C HIS A 653 31.75 -3.08 4.78
N MET A 654 32.43 -3.17 3.63
CA MET A 654 33.89 -3.28 3.59
C MET A 654 34.57 -2.00 4.07
N ALA A 655 34.05 -0.81 3.73
CA ALA A 655 34.62 0.46 4.19
C ALA A 655 34.60 0.56 5.72
N PHE A 656 33.46 0.29 6.36
CA PHE A 656 33.35 0.33 7.82
C PHE A 656 34.13 -0.79 8.51
N ARG A 657 34.13 -2.00 7.94
CA ARG A 657 34.91 -3.12 8.49
C ARG A 657 36.41 -2.84 8.44
N ASN A 658 36.92 -2.31 7.33
CA ASN A 658 38.33 -1.96 7.20
C ASN A 658 38.73 -0.83 8.16
N ALA A 659 37.85 0.14 8.41
CA ALA A 659 38.09 1.19 9.40
C ALA A 659 38.17 0.61 10.83
N LEU A 660 37.28 -0.31 11.20
CA LEU A 660 37.36 -1.04 12.48
C LEU A 660 38.66 -1.85 12.60
N GLU A 661 39.04 -2.58 11.55
CA GLU A 661 40.28 -3.36 11.51
C GLU A 661 41.53 -2.47 11.59
N ALA A 662 41.46 -1.23 11.09
CA ALA A 662 42.51 -0.23 11.20
C ALA A 662 42.60 0.44 12.60
N GLY A 663 41.67 0.12 13.51
CA GLY A 663 41.62 0.70 14.86
C GLY A 663 40.98 2.08 14.93
N GLU A 664 40.27 2.51 13.88
CA GLU A 664 39.54 3.77 13.87
C GLU A 664 38.37 3.73 14.86
N THR A 665 38.14 4.82 15.58
CA THR A 665 37.04 4.95 16.56
C THR A 665 35.81 5.65 15.99
N SER A 666 35.93 6.21 14.78
CA SER A 666 34.84 6.82 14.03
C SER A 666 35.11 6.70 12.53
N PHE A 667 34.05 6.57 11.72
CA PHE A 667 34.18 6.54 10.26
C PHE A 667 32.91 7.08 9.58
N GLY A 668 33.10 7.96 8.60
CA GLY A 668 32.00 8.64 7.93
C GLY A 668 31.15 9.42 8.94
N THR A 669 29.87 9.09 9.01
CA THR A 669 28.93 9.72 9.96
C THR A 669 28.70 8.89 11.23
N ALA A 670 29.38 7.76 11.41
CA ALA A 670 29.31 6.98 12.64
C ALA A 670 30.40 7.45 13.61
N GLY A 671 29.98 8.08 14.72
CA GLY A 671 30.88 8.69 15.70
C GLY A 671 31.42 7.76 16.79
N THR A 672 31.00 6.48 16.82
CA THR A 672 31.45 5.51 17.82
C THR A 672 31.75 4.14 17.20
N VAL A 673 32.52 3.31 17.91
CA VAL A 673 32.84 1.93 17.50
C VAL A 673 31.56 1.09 17.40
N GLU A 674 30.64 1.21 18.38
CA GLU A 674 29.38 0.48 18.38
C GLU A 674 28.51 0.86 17.17
N ALA A 675 28.52 2.14 16.79
CA ALA A 675 27.84 2.60 15.60
C ALA A 675 28.47 2.01 14.33
N MET A 676 29.80 1.96 14.24
CA MET A 676 30.49 1.33 13.12
C MET A 676 30.18 -0.18 13.02
N GLU A 677 30.19 -0.90 14.15
CA GLU A 677 29.80 -2.32 14.21
C GLU A 677 28.34 -2.53 13.79
N ALA A 678 27.43 -1.65 14.21
CA ALA A 678 26.04 -1.68 13.79
C ALA A 678 25.90 -1.50 12.27
N VAL A 679 26.66 -0.58 11.66
CA VAL A 679 26.67 -0.39 10.20
C VAL A 679 27.18 -1.65 9.49
N VAL A 680 28.27 -2.27 9.96
CA VAL A 680 28.81 -3.52 9.39
C VAL A 680 27.77 -4.64 9.44
N ARG A 681 27.09 -4.81 10.57
CA ARG A 681 26.01 -5.80 10.74
C ARG A 681 24.83 -5.51 9.82
N ASN A 682 24.33 -4.27 9.81
CA ASN A 682 23.14 -3.89 9.05
C ASN A 682 23.38 -4.03 7.54
N THR A 683 24.52 -3.58 7.05
CA THR A 683 24.90 -3.69 5.63
C THR A 683 25.09 -5.13 5.18
N ALA A 684 25.61 -6.02 6.05
CA ALA A 684 25.70 -7.45 5.75
C ALA A 684 24.30 -8.09 5.59
N VAL A 685 23.36 -7.77 6.49
CA VAL A 685 21.97 -8.24 6.41
C VAL A 685 21.30 -7.70 5.15
N GLN A 686 21.43 -6.41 4.85
CA GLN A 686 20.84 -5.77 3.66
C GLN A 686 21.41 -6.35 2.36
N GLY A 687 22.74 -6.49 2.26
CA GLY A 687 23.42 -7.07 1.11
C GLY A 687 22.98 -8.51 0.84
N THR A 688 22.92 -9.33 1.89
CA THR A 688 22.52 -10.73 1.80
C THR A 688 21.05 -10.88 1.39
N LEU A 689 20.14 -10.13 2.03
CA LEU A 689 18.72 -10.19 1.71
C LEU A 689 18.44 -9.69 0.29
N SER A 690 19.12 -8.64 -0.17
CA SER A 690 19.01 -8.14 -1.54
C SER A 690 19.39 -9.21 -2.57
N ILE A 691 20.48 -9.96 -2.34
CA ILE A 691 20.88 -11.08 -3.20
C ILE A 691 19.82 -12.18 -3.22
N ILE A 692 19.29 -12.56 -2.05
CA ILE A 692 18.25 -13.58 -1.93
C ILE A 692 17.00 -13.18 -2.71
N PHE A 693 16.50 -11.95 -2.52
CA PHE A 693 15.26 -11.50 -3.18
C PHE A 693 15.39 -11.45 -4.69
N VAL A 694 16.46 -10.85 -5.20
CA VAL A 694 16.63 -10.72 -6.65
C VAL A 694 16.82 -12.08 -7.31
N THR A 695 17.54 -13.00 -6.66
CA THR A 695 17.74 -14.36 -7.15
C THR A 695 16.42 -15.12 -7.23
N LEU A 696 15.63 -15.12 -6.15
CA LEU A 696 14.34 -15.81 -6.12
C LEU A 696 13.36 -15.20 -7.13
N ALA A 697 13.31 -13.87 -7.25
CA ALA A 697 12.47 -13.18 -8.23
C ALA A 697 12.87 -13.54 -9.68
N ILE A 698 14.17 -13.60 -9.99
CA ILE A 698 14.67 -14.04 -11.30
C ILE A 698 14.25 -15.48 -11.60
N VAL A 699 14.35 -16.39 -10.62
CA VAL A 699 13.89 -17.78 -10.79
C VAL A 699 12.39 -17.83 -11.13
N VAL A 700 11.57 -17.07 -10.41
CA VAL A 700 10.12 -16.97 -10.70
C VAL A 700 9.87 -16.37 -12.08
N LEU A 701 10.60 -15.31 -12.46
CA LEU A 701 10.46 -14.67 -13.75
C LEU A 701 10.81 -15.63 -14.90
N ILE A 702 11.94 -16.33 -14.82
CA ILE A 702 12.37 -17.30 -15.82
C ILE A 702 11.35 -18.44 -15.94
N THR A 703 10.90 -19.01 -14.81
CA THR A 703 9.91 -20.09 -14.82
C THR A 703 8.56 -19.66 -15.39
N SER A 704 8.13 -18.43 -15.11
CA SER A 704 6.94 -17.82 -15.71
C SER A 704 7.09 -17.62 -17.22
N LEU A 705 8.22 -17.10 -17.69
CA LEU A 705 8.48 -16.90 -19.12
C LEU A 705 8.50 -18.24 -19.88
N ILE A 706 9.13 -19.27 -19.32
CA ILE A 706 9.12 -20.63 -19.88
C ILE A 706 7.69 -21.17 -19.95
N THR A 707 6.93 -21.04 -18.87
CA THR A 707 5.53 -21.50 -18.81
C THR A 707 4.65 -20.78 -19.82
N THR A 708 4.82 -19.46 -19.92
CA THR A 708 4.13 -18.60 -20.89
C THR A 708 4.47 -19.02 -22.32
N ALA A 709 5.75 -19.22 -22.65
CA ALA A 709 6.18 -19.66 -23.97
C ALA A 709 5.62 -21.04 -24.34
N ARG A 710 5.54 -21.97 -23.38
CA ARG A 710 4.91 -23.29 -23.57
C ARG A 710 3.41 -23.16 -23.84
N ALA A 711 2.71 -22.34 -23.05
CA ALA A 711 1.27 -22.11 -23.24
C ALA A 711 0.98 -21.48 -24.62
N LEU A 712 1.81 -20.52 -25.06
CA LEU A 712 1.71 -19.92 -26.40
C LEU A 712 1.87 -20.96 -27.51
N ARG A 713 2.88 -21.84 -27.40
CA ARG A 713 3.11 -22.92 -28.38
C ARG A 713 1.98 -23.94 -28.41
N ASN A 714 1.46 -24.31 -27.25
CA ASN A 714 0.41 -25.31 -27.11
C ASN A 714 -1.01 -24.76 -27.39
N GLY A 715 -1.15 -23.44 -27.50
CA GLY A 715 -2.46 -22.78 -27.66
C GLY A 715 -3.27 -22.67 -26.36
N GLY A 716 -2.66 -22.94 -25.20
CA GLY A 716 -3.27 -22.94 -23.87
C GLY A 716 -2.50 -23.84 -22.90
N GLY A 717 -3.04 -24.02 -21.69
CA GLY A 717 -2.51 -24.91 -20.67
C GLY A 717 -3.57 -25.30 -19.64
N GLU A 718 -3.14 -26.01 -18.60
CA GLU A 718 -4.03 -26.49 -17.53
C GLU A 718 -4.67 -25.33 -16.75
N ASN A 719 -5.98 -25.41 -16.50
CA ASN A 719 -6.72 -24.41 -15.75
C ASN A 719 -6.95 -24.88 -14.30
N HIS A 720 -6.50 -24.09 -13.33
CA HIS A 720 -6.64 -24.39 -11.89
C HIS A 720 -7.73 -23.57 -11.21
N GLU A 721 -8.60 -22.92 -11.97
CA GLU A 721 -9.78 -22.23 -11.42
C GLU A 721 -10.77 -23.22 -10.83
N ASP A 722 -11.45 -22.80 -9.76
CA ASP A 722 -12.53 -23.60 -9.18
C ASP A 722 -13.63 -23.83 -10.24
N ALA A 723 -14.35 -24.94 -10.15
CA ALA A 723 -15.47 -25.20 -11.05
C ALA A 723 -16.53 -24.09 -10.89
N PRO A 724 -17.14 -23.60 -11.97
CA PRO A 724 -18.14 -22.54 -11.89
C PRO A 724 -19.42 -23.09 -11.24
N VAL A 725 -19.92 -22.37 -10.23
CA VAL A 725 -21.17 -22.67 -9.53
C VAL A 725 -22.14 -21.52 -9.76
N ALA A 726 -23.42 -21.80 -10.01
CA ALA A 726 -24.43 -20.76 -10.20
C ALA A 726 -24.66 -19.98 -8.90
N SER A 727 -24.57 -18.66 -8.97
CA SER A 727 -24.83 -17.77 -7.84
C SER A 727 -26.31 -17.76 -7.49
N ARG A 728 -26.60 -17.51 -6.22
CA ARG A 728 -27.92 -17.41 -5.60
C ARG A 728 -28.11 -16.07 -4.88
N ARG A 729 -27.29 -15.08 -5.22
CA ARG A 729 -27.40 -13.71 -4.71
C ARG A 729 -27.28 -12.69 -5.83
N PHE A 730 -27.68 -11.47 -5.57
CA PHE A 730 -27.39 -10.31 -6.41
C PHE A 730 -26.72 -9.22 -5.58
N ALA A 731 -25.77 -8.51 -6.18
CA ALA A 731 -25.17 -7.31 -5.60
C ALA A 731 -24.70 -6.39 -6.75
N PRO A 732 -24.80 -5.07 -6.60
CA PRO A 732 -24.32 -4.15 -7.63
C PRO A 732 -22.80 -4.19 -7.80
N ALA A 733 -22.31 -3.82 -8.98
CA ALA A 733 -20.89 -3.88 -9.31
C ALA A 733 -20.09 -2.64 -8.89
N GLY A 734 -20.69 -1.44 -8.91
CA GLY A 734 -20.01 -0.17 -8.64
C GLY A 734 -20.52 0.55 -7.38
N VAL A 735 -19.82 1.60 -6.93
CA VAL A 735 -20.20 2.42 -5.74
C VAL A 735 -21.70 2.72 -5.68
N PHE A 736 -22.20 3.23 -6.80
CA PHE A 736 -23.62 3.51 -7.01
C PHE A 736 -24.21 2.44 -7.93
N ALA A 737 -25.36 1.89 -7.50
CA ALA A 737 -26.13 1.01 -8.35
C ALA A 737 -26.68 1.80 -9.57
N THR A 738 -26.52 1.22 -10.74
CA THR A 738 -27.13 1.67 -11.99
C THR A 738 -28.65 1.55 -11.95
N LYS A 739 -29.36 2.07 -12.96
CA LYS A 739 -30.83 1.97 -12.99
C LYS A 739 -31.28 0.52 -13.10
N ALA A 740 -30.59 -0.27 -13.93
CA ALA A 740 -30.82 -1.71 -14.07
C ALA A 740 -30.52 -2.46 -12.76
N GLU A 741 -29.39 -2.19 -12.13
CA GLU A 741 -29.05 -2.82 -10.84
C GLU A 741 -30.07 -2.46 -9.75
N LYS A 742 -30.56 -1.22 -9.70
CA LYS A 742 -31.61 -0.82 -8.73
C LYS A 742 -32.94 -1.53 -8.97
N ALA A 743 -33.26 -1.87 -10.21
CA ALA A 743 -34.46 -2.65 -10.51
C ALA A 743 -34.32 -4.07 -9.96
N LEU A 744 -33.17 -4.71 -10.20
CA LEU A 744 -32.86 -6.02 -9.61
C LEU A 744 -32.79 -5.97 -8.07
N GLU A 745 -32.19 -4.95 -7.46
CA GLU A 745 -32.18 -4.81 -5.99
C GLU A 745 -33.61 -4.82 -5.42
N ARG A 746 -34.59 -4.23 -6.12
CA ARG A 746 -36.00 -4.24 -5.71
C ARG A 746 -36.62 -5.62 -5.85
N GLU A 747 -36.42 -6.30 -6.97
CA GLU A 747 -36.89 -7.67 -7.17
C GLU A 747 -36.35 -8.62 -6.10
N TRP A 748 -35.08 -8.47 -5.73
CA TRP A 748 -34.45 -9.24 -4.65
C TRP A 748 -34.97 -8.86 -3.27
N ALA A 749 -35.31 -7.59 -3.03
CA ALA A 749 -35.89 -7.13 -1.76
C ALA A 749 -37.34 -7.61 -1.56
N GLU A 750 -38.07 -7.88 -2.64
CA GLU A 750 -39.44 -8.40 -2.63
C GLU A 750 -39.52 -9.91 -2.34
N LEU A 751 -38.38 -10.63 -2.34
CA LEU A 751 -38.34 -12.05 -1.99
C LEU A 751 -38.76 -12.29 -0.54
N PRO A 752 -39.55 -13.36 -0.26
CA PRO A 752 -39.82 -13.80 1.10
C PRO A 752 -38.53 -14.03 1.89
N ALA A 753 -38.51 -13.66 3.17
CA ALA A 753 -37.31 -13.76 4.02
C ALA A 753 -36.68 -15.17 4.05
N GLU A 754 -37.49 -16.22 3.91
CA GLU A 754 -37.06 -17.63 3.84
C GLU A 754 -36.29 -17.99 2.56
N ARG A 755 -36.46 -17.19 1.49
CA ARG A 755 -35.82 -17.36 0.18
C ARG A 755 -34.70 -16.37 -0.07
N GLN A 756 -34.54 -15.37 0.80
CA GLN A 756 -33.39 -14.49 0.75
C GLN A 756 -32.16 -15.29 1.20
N PRO A 757 -31.04 -15.22 0.46
CA PRO A 757 -29.80 -15.85 0.89
C PRO A 757 -29.44 -15.32 2.28
N GLU A 758 -29.05 -16.20 3.21
CA GLU A 758 -28.62 -15.79 4.54
C GLU A 758 -27.50 -14.74 4.42
N THR A 759 -27.83 -13.46 4.59
CA THR A 759 -26.85 -12.47 5.00
C THR A 759 -26.45 -12.90 6.40
N ALA A 760 -25.25 -13.47 6.55
CA ALA A 760 -24.75 -13.80 7.88
C ALA A 760 -24.83 -12.50 8.70
N ARG A 761 -25.70 -12.51 9.72
CA ARG A 761 -25.94 -11.34 10.55
C ARG A 761 -24.62 -10.98 11.23
N HIS A 762 -24.12 -9.77 10.96
CA HIS A 762 -22.90 -9.20 11.57
C HIS A 762 -22.97 -9.19 13.11
#